data_AF-A0A7K0FHM3-F1
#
_entry.id   AF-A0A7K0FHM3-F1
#
_cell.length_a   1.000
_cell.length_b   1.000
_cell.length_c   1.000
_cell.angle_alpha   90.00
_cell.angle_beta   90.00
_cell.angle_gamma   90.00
#
_symmetry.space_group_name_H-M   'P 1'
#
loop_
_entity.id
_entity.type
_entity.pdbx_description
1 polymer ?
#
loop_
_entity_poly.entity_id
_entity_poly.type
_entity_poly.pdbx_seq_one_letter_code
_entity_poly.pdbx_strand_id
1 'polypeptide(L)'
;MFKFLLSDNESLGKYLHGKFASFDDVKRRMLLKSRGQNSALPDHLYRLEQEETFKDIESLSDIFIKGLGKMADTYLELEAKRVFVKSEQQNNWQETITYIPPLLLQCALLYKKTYSDCKNNISERHKYFKDYLLPNTRYTSIPHARIPQLEYYVKQQNGLHDLHMHLNGALETDQVWQDFLFNPYGIYEDLKKGFRNSKVQEQMEQESHLLEPLTYVTLLKAAQKLRNYFFYYLYPYKDNEYDKYDRNTLLDEFLSNDSDLSGSYRHPFLSLITYEDNHSCLMSVEGLMYILMFHEISNTKNELLAVFFHFYLLILGLTNRLLVQQTHQNGFEQFQKHTLNELREKSEKTYLRRYHQMQGNDLKHIRFLEGRFSPKATQNEMIVFLDAINNGWNKMKEDISLQHESEIGVFPVMPELRLIAHFIKKTDNKPDHFVRHKALRYEVAQRGNVLALLLKNYSKYQKKIVAVDAAASEFDAPPEVFAPVFRKMRRAGVKHFTYHAGEDFYHILSGMRAIYEAIVFCDLQKGDRIGHATASGLSPWQWQNAIGKELLVKQGDYLDDLIFSYHLIVKRRIESLHILLPFIINEVNNMCFNIYNDHYPITLLEQAWLMRQCCPIHALDKSRENVMLKHVYDEEEWFFMVNKGFADTRTSNKVFEVFEAYHNLDNRKKFDKIIKIDPFDIIKAEHVELLQLELLNEMTKKEIVIETLPTSNVRIGFHQNFSTYHLFNWAKWHDEGKSIPPIVVGSDDTGIFATNIYNEYANIYCALLNTHHMPHSKVMSIIKRLDEDSRIYRFE
;
A
#
# COMPACT_ATOMS: atom_id res chain seq x y z
N MET A 1 15.32 -5.13 -20.23
CA MET A 1 16.37 -4.79 -19.22
C MET A 1 16.41 -3.35 -18.67
N PHE A 2 16.07 -2.28 -19.42
CA PHE A 2 16.28 -0.88 -18.96
C PHE A 2 15.65 -0.46 -17.62
N LYS A 3 14.58 -1.13 -17.18
CA LYS A 3 13.95 -0.90 -15.87
C LYS A 3 14.92 -1.01 -14.68
N PHE A 4 16.02 -1.77 -14.80
CA PHE A 4 16.98 -1.95 -13.71
C PHE A 4 18.07 -0.87 -13.62
N LEU A 5 18.08 0.13 -14.51
CA LEU A 5 19.14 1.15 -14.58
C LEU A 5 19.38 1.84 -13.23
N LEU A 6 18.30 2.13 -12.50
CA LEU A 6 18.35 2.83 -11.20
C LEU A 6 18.53 1.88 -10.01
N SER A 7 18.63 0.56 -10.25
CA SER A 7 18.74 -0.48 -9.22
C SER A 7 20.12 -1.16 -9.16
N ASP A 8 21.11 -0.60 -9.86
CA ASP A 8 22.45 -1.14 -9.96
C ASP A 8 23.32 -0.78 -8.73
N ASN A 9 23.18 -1.57 -7.67
CA ASN A 9 23.96 -1.43 -6.43
C ASN A 9 25.47 -1.56 -6.65
N GLU A 10 25.91 -2.29 -7.68
CA GLU A 10 27.33 -2.47 -7.99
C GLU A 10 27.94 -1.22 -8.63
N SER A 11 27.15 -0.45 -9.38
CA SER A 11 27.56 0.88 -9.87
C SER A 11 27.57 1.89 -8.73
N LEU A 12 26.53 1.88 -7.88
CA LEU A 12 26.47 2.75 -6.71
C LEU A 12 27.67 2.51 -5.77
N GLY A 13 28.00 1.24 -5.52
CA GLY A 13 29.17 0.83 -4.74
C GLY A 13 30.49 1.28 -5.36
N LYS A 14 30.64 1.22 -6.69
CA LYS A 14 31.83 1.78 -7.36
C LYS A 14 31.98 3.27 -7.08
N TYR A 15 30.91 4.04 -7.25
CA TYR A 15 30.95 5.48 -7.02
C TYR A 15 31.33 5.81 -5.57
N LEU A 16 30.73 5.13 -4.59
CA LEU A 16 31.06 5.27 -3.16
C LEU A 16 32.54 5.03 -2.82
N HIS A 17 33.26 4.25 -3.64
CA HIS A 17 34.68 3.95 -3.45
C HIS A 17 35.58 4.78 -4.39
N GLY A 18 35.10 5.92 -4.89
CA GLY A 18 35.88 6.81 -5.77
C GLY A 18 36.15 6.23 -7.16
N LYS A 19 35.36 5.23 -7.60
CA LYS A 19 35.53 4.55 -8.89
C LYS A 19 34.35 4.81 -9.82
N PHE A 20 34.64 4.87 -11.12
CA PHE A 20 33.63 5.04 -12.15
C PHE A 20 33.13 3.71 -12.70
N ALA A 21 31.81 3.60 -12.92
CA ALA A 21 31.22 2.52 -13.70
C ALA A 21 31.32 2.83 -15.20
N SER A 22 31.79 1.86 -15.99
CA SER A 22 31.82 1.99 -17.45
C SER A 22 30.48 1.59 -18.09
N PHE A 23 30.31 1.90 -19.37
CA PHE A 23 29.18 1.41 -20.16
C PHE A 23 29.06 -0.13 -20.11
N ASP A 24 30.17 -0.85 -20.29
CA ASP A 24 30.18 -2.31 -20.25
C ASP A 24 29.83 -2.87 -18.87
N ASP A 25 30.22 -2.18 -17.80
CA ASP A 25 29.80 -2.55 -16.45
C ASP A 25 28.29 -2.47 -16.31
N VAL A 26 27.69 -1.32 -16.67
CA VAL A 26 26.24 -1.10 -16.59
C VAL A 26 25.50 -2.10 -17.47
N LYS A 27 25.91 -2.26 -18.73
CA LYS A 27 25.33 -3.24 -19.66
C LYS A 27 25.34 -4.65 -19.07
N ARG A 28 26.48 -5.11 -18.54
CA ARG A 28 26.62 -6.43 -17.88
C ARG A 28 25.71 -6.55 -16.66
N ARG A 29 25.65 -5.53 -15.80
CA ARG A 29 24.88 -5.56 -14.54
C ARG A 29 23.38 -5.56 -14.78
N MET A 30 22.90 -4.89 -15.82
CA MET A 30 21.48 -4.91 -16.21
C MET A 30 21.03 -6.29 -16.70
N LEU A 31 21.91 -7.02 -17.40
CA LEU A 31 21.65 -8.43 -17.73
C LEU A 31 21.57 -9.29 -16.48
N LEU A 32 22.51 -9.14 -15.54
CA LEU A 32 22.52 -9.92 -14.30
C LEU A 32 21.26 -9.65 -13.44
N LYS A 33 20.80 -8.39 -13.39
CA LYS A 33 19.54 -8.03 -12.73
C LYS A 33 18.32 -8.64 -13.43
N SER A 34 18.27 -8.61 -14.77
CA SER A 34 17.20 -9.27 -15.55
C SER A 34 17.16 -10.78 -15.29
N ARG A 35 18.33 -11.42 -15.30
CA ARG A 35 18.49 -12.83 -14.95
C ARG A 35 18.06 -13.14 -13.52
N GLY A 36 18.32 -12.23 -12.57
CA GLY A 36 17.92 -12.38 -11.18
C GLY A 36 16.41 -12.50 -10.97
N GLN A 37 15.59 -11.94 -11.88
CA GLN A 37 14.12 -12.05 -11.81
C GLN A 37 13.58 -13.41 -12.28
N ASN A 38 14.26 -14.08 -13.21
CA ASN A 38 13.84 -15.39 -13.70
C ASN A 38 15.04 -16.29 -13.98
N SER A 39 15.60 -16.87 -12.92
CA SER A 39 16.78 -17.72 -12.99
C SER A 39 16.57 -19.05 -13.75
N ALA A 40 15.33 -19.39 -14.12
CA ALA A 40 15.00 -20.59 -14.87
C ALA A 40 15.29 -20.47 -16.37
N LEU A 41 15.37 -19.25 -16.92
CA LEU A 41 15.73 -19.04 -18.33
C LEU A 41 17.25 -19.14 -18.52
N PRO A 42 17.72 -19.84 -19.58
CA PRO A 42 19.15 -19.95 -19.85
C PRO A 42 19.76 -18.62 -20.33
N ASP A 43 21.03 -18.40 -19.95
CA ASP A 43 21.74 -17.13 -20.19
C ASP A 43 21.77 -16.66 -21.65
N HIS A 44 21.77 -17.58 -22.64
CA HIS A 44 21.81 -17.19 -24.06
C HIS A 44 20.57 -16.38 -24.49
N LEU A 45 19.40 -16.60 -23.87
CA LEU A 45 18.19 -15.80 -24.14
C LEU A 45 18.34 -14.38 -23.59
N TYR A 46 18.94 -14.24 -22.40
CA TYR A 46 19.25 -12.93 -21.84
C TYR A 46 20.31 -12.19 -22.64
N ARG A 47 21.28 -12.90 -23.24
CA ARG A 47 22.26 -12.29 -24.14
C ARG A 47 21.60 -11.74 -25.40
N LEU A 48 20.68 -12.48 -26.01
CA LEU A 48 19.89 -11.98 -27.15
C LEU A 48 19.00 -10.79 -26.75
N GLU A 49 18.33 -10.83 -25.60
CA GLU A 49 17.56 -9.68 -25.08
C GLU A 49 18.48 -8.46 -24.84
N GLN A 50 19.69 -8.67 -24.32
CA GLN A 50 20.68 -7.62 -24.11
C GLN A 50 21.15 -7.02 -25.45
N GLU A 51 21.43 -7.84 -26.46
CA GLU A 51 21.81 -7.37 -27.80
C GLU A 51 20.72 -6.50 -28.41
N GLU A 52 19.45 -6.93 -28.35
CA GLU A 52 18.32 -6.16 -28.87
C GLU A 52 18.01 -4.90 -28.02
N THR A 53 18.16 -4.99 -26.70
CA THR A 53 17.95 -3.85 -25.79
C THR A 53 18.97 -2.74 -26.04
N PHE A 54 20.24 -3.11 -26.22
CA PHE A 54 21.36 -2.19 -26.43
C PHE A 54 21.70 -1.95 -27.89
N LYS A 55 20.82 -2.35 -28.82
CA LYS A 55 20.97 -2.03 -30.24
C LYS A 55 21.06 -0.51 -30.42
N ASP A 56 22.07 -0.07 -31.16
CA ASP A 56 22.40 1.33 -31.42
C ASP A 56 22.77 2.16 -30.16
N ILE A 57 23.15 1.50 -29.06
CA ILE A 57 23.59 2.12 -27.80
C ILE A 57 25.01 1.67 -27.48
N GLU A 58 25.97 2.60 -27.55
CA GLU A 58 27.41 2.29 -27.43
C GLU A 58 28.10 2.97 -26.24
N SER A 59 27.40 3.85 -25.52
CA SER A 59 27.97 4.63 -24.41
C SER A 59 26.96 4.87 -23.29
N LEU A 60 27.41 5.42 -22.15
CA LEU A 60 26.49 5.79 -21.07
C LEU A 60 25.59 6.95 -21.50
N SER A 61 26.12 7.92 -22.27
CA SER A 61 25.30 8.99 -22.84
C SER A 61 24.16 8.43 -23.70
N ASP A 62 24.44 7.43 -24.54
CA ASP A 62 23.42 6.80 -25.39
C ASP A 62 22.31 6.10 -24.57
N ILE A 63 22.60 5.58 -23.37
CA ILE A 63 21.57 5.00 -22.49
C ILE A 63 20.54 6.07 -22.12
N PHE A 64 20.98 7.29 -21.78
CA PHE A 64 20.07 8.36 -21.38
C PHE A 64 19.29 8.93 -22.56
N ILE A 65 19.92 9.10 -23.72
CA ILE A 65 19.29 9.74 -24.88
C ILE A 65 18.43 8.75 -25.68
N LYS A 66 18.93 7.54 -25.91
CA LYS A 66 18.25 6.51 -26.73
C LYS A 66 17.54 5.48 -25.86
N GLY A 67 18.22 4.96 -24.83
CA GLY A 67 17.70 3.90 -23.97
C GLY A 67 16.45 4.30 -23.19
N LEU A 68 16.53 5.36 -22.38
CA LEU A 68 15.37 5.90 -21.65
C LEU A 68 14.28 6.39 -22.59
N GLY A 69 14.65 7.00 -23.73
CA GLY A 69 13.68 7.42 -24.74
C GLY A 69 12.95 6.24 -25.42
N LYS A 70 13.60 5.09 -25.61
CA LYS A 70 12.95 3.84 -26.10
C LYS A 70 12.03 3.27 -25.03
N MET A 71 12.49 3.24 -23.77
CA MET A 71 11.69 2.76 -22.64
C MET A 71 10.46 3.63 -22.39
N ALA A 72 10.59 4.96 -22.43
CA ALA A 72 9.48 5.88 -22.26
C ALA A 72 8.44 5.71 -23.38
N ASP A 73 8.86 5.56 -24.64
CA ASP A 73 7.95 5.28 -25.77
C ASP A 73 7.24 3.93 -25.65
N THR A 74 7.78 2.96 -24.92
CA THR A 74 7.08 1.68 -24.67
C THR A 74 5.82 1.91 -23.84
N TYR A 75 5.92 2.69 -22.76
CA TYR A 75 4.85 2.81 -21.76
C TYR A 75 3.99 4.07 -21.88
N LEU A 76 4.58 5.17 -22.37
CA LEU A 76 4.00 6.49 -22.32
C LEU A 76 3.73 7.02 -23.72
N GLU A 77 2.77 7.92 -23.81
CA GLU A 77 2.47 8.70 -25.01
C GLU A 77 2.21 10.17 -24.67
N LEU A 78 2.43 11.04 -25.66
CA LEU A 78 2.24 12.48 -25.54
C LEU A 78 1.11 12.90 -26.47
N GLU A 79 0.06 13.50 -25.90
CA GLU A 79 -1.04 14.09 -26.67
C GLU A 79 -1.43 15.43 -26.07
N ALA A 80 -1.65 16.45 -26.91
CA ALA A 80 -2.06 17.79 -26.47
C ALA A 80 -1.18 18.34 -25.32
N LYS A 81 0.13 18.08 -25.37
CA LYS A 81 1.13 18.45 -24.35
C LYS A 81 0.96 17.75 -22.99
N ARG A 82 0.14 16.69 -22.91
CA ARG A 82 -0.09 15.86 -21.73
C ARG A 82 0.50 14.47 -21.93
N VAL A 83 1.18 13.97 -20.90
CA VAL A 83 1.77 12.63 -20.89
C VAL A 83 0.77 11.67 -20.28
N PHE A 84 0.52 10.58 -20.99
CA PHE A 84 -0.37 9.50 -20.54
C PHE A 84 0.36 8.16 -20.55
N VAL A 85 -0.13 7.23 -19.74
CA VAL A 85 0.22 5.82 -19.88
C VAL A 85 -0.61 5.23 -21.01
N LYS A 86 0.04 4.47 -21.90
CA LYS A 86 -0.64 3.68 -22.93
C LYS A 86 -1.48 2.60 -22.27
N SER A 87 -2.78 2.54 -22.59
CA SER A 87 -3.72 1.64 -21.92
C SER A 87 -3.29 0.17 -21.92
N GLU A 88 -2.73 -0.31 -23.03
CA GLU A 88 -2.23 -1.67 -23.19
C GLU A 88 -1.01 -2.00 -22.31
N GLN A 89 -0.33 -0.98 -21.79
CA GLN A 89 0.83 -1.12 -20.90
C GLN A 89 0.54 -0.73 -19.45
N GLN A 90 -0.68 -0.36 -19.08
CA GLN A 90 -1.00 0.16 -17.75
C GLN A 90 -0.57 -0.79 -16.60
N ASN A 91 -0.86 -2.08 -16.69
CA ASN A 91 -0.46 -3.04 -15.66
C ASN A 91 1.08 -3.21 -15.58
N ASN A 92 1.77 -3.24 -16.73
CA ASN A 92 3.24 -3.33 -16.78
C ASN A 92 3.91 -2.02 -16.33
N TRP A 93 3.25 -0.88 -16.55
CA TRP A 93 3.68 0.41 -16.06
C TRP A 93 3.65 0.45 -14.53
N GLN A 94 2.57 -0.05 -13.91
CA GLN A 94 2.45 -0.17 -12.46
C GLN A 94 3.59 -1.00 -11.83
N GLU A 95 4.14 -1.98 -12.55
CA GLU A 95 5.35 -2.70 -12.14
C GLU A 95 6.65 -1.94 -12.43
N THR A 96 6.71 -1.22 -13.54
CA THR A 96 7.91 -0.51 -13.97
C THR A 96 8.26 0.64 -13.04
N ILE A 97 7.24 1.36 -12.55
CA ILE A 97 7.43 2.53 -11.69
C ILE A 97 7.94 2.18 -10.28
N THR A 98 7.88 0.91 -9.88
CA THR A 98 8.55 0.47 -8.65
C THR A 98 10.07 0.53 -8.79
N TYR A 99 10.61 0.45 -10.01
CA TYR A 99 12.05 0.51 -10.26
C TYR A 99 12.56 1.89 -10.66
N ILE A 100 11.76 2.63 -11.44
CA ILE A 100 12.12 3.97 -11.94
C ILE A 100 10.98 4.94 -11.60
N PRO A 101 11.23 5.98 -10.78
CA PRO A 101 10.24 7.01 -10.51
C PRO A 101 9.68 7.62 -11.81
N PRO A 102 8.37 7.88 -11.89
CA PRO A 102 7.70 8.30 -13.12
C PRO A 102 8.30 9.54 -13.78
N LEU A 103 8.75 10.54 -12.99
CA LEU A 103 9.22 11.83 -13.51
C LEU A 103 10.33 11.68 -14.57
N LEU A 104 11.29 10.78 -14.34
CA LEU A 104 12.42 10.58 -15.25
C LEU A 104 11.95 10.12 -16.64
N LEU A 105 11.03 9.15 -16.68
CA LEU A 105 10.51 8.61 -17.94
C LEU A 105 9.58 9.59 -18.65
N GLN A 106 8.79 10.36 -17.90
CA GLN A 106 8.01 11.47 -18.46
C GLN A 106 8.93 12.50 -19.13
N CYS A 107 9.99 12.94 -18.45
CA CYS A 107 10.95 13.88 -19.02
C CYS A 107 11.68 13.30 -20.23
N ALA A 108 12.03 12.01 -20.22
CA ALA A 108 12.65 11.36 -21.37
C ALA A 108 11.71 11.34 -22.60
N LEU A 109 10.41 11.08 -22.40
CA LEU A 109 9.41 11.18 -23.46
C LEU A 109 9.28 12.61 -23.98
N LEU A 110 9.09 13.58 -23.08
CA LEU A 110 8.92 14.99 -23.43
C LEU A 110 10.13 15.48 -24.22
N TYR A 111 11.36 15.28 -23.71
CA TYR A 111 12.58 15.61 -24.43
C TYR A 111 12.59 15.00 -25.84
N LYS A 112 12.31 13.71 -25.98
CA LYS A 112 12.29 13.03 -27.28
C LYS A 112 11.26 13.60 -28.26
N LYS A 113 10.07 13.99 -27.80
CA LYS A 113 8.95 14.41 -28.67
C LYS A 113 8.91 15.92 -28.94
N THR A 114 9.39 16.74 -28.02
CA THR A 114 9.18 18.19 -28.03
C THR A 114 10.49 18.98 -28.02
N TYR A 115 11.61 18.32 -28.31
CA TYR A 115 12.94 18.91 -28.25
C TYR A 115 13.04 20.29 -28.93
N SER A 116 12.40 20.48 -30.09
CA SER A 116 12.39 21.75 -30.82
C SER A 116 11.83 22.95 -30.04
N ASP A 117 11.03 22.69 -29.00
CA ASP A 117 10.29 23.69 -28.23
C ASP A 117 11.07 24.18 -27.00
N CYS A 118 12.11 23.45 -26.57
CA CYS A 118 12.97 23.83 -25.45
C CYS A 118 14.21 24.59 -25.99
N LYS A 119 14.06 25.88 -26.29
CA LYS A 119 15.14 26.71 -26.87
C LYS A 119 15.91 27.54 -25.84
N ASN A 120 17.12 27.94 -26.24
CA ASN A 120 18.23 28.45 -25.42
C ASN A 120 17.95 29.72 -24.58
N ASN A 121 16.91 30.50 -24.88
CA ASN A 121 16.64 31.73 -24.13
C ASN A 121 15.66 31.52 -22.96
N ILE A 122 15.72 32.45 -22.01
CA ILE A 122 14.94 32.39 -20.77
C ILE A 122 13.43 32.33 -21.04
N SER A 123 12.92 33.08 -22.02
CA SER A 123 11.48 33.16 -22.30
C SER A 123 10.92 31.84 -22.83
N GLU A 124 11.62 31.21 -23.78
CA GLU A 124 11.21 29.92 -24.36
C GLU A 124 11.28 28.80 -23.31
N ARG A 125 12.28 28.80 -22.42
CA ARG A 125 12.34 27.85 -21.28
C ARG A 125 11.17 28.02 -20.31
N HIS A 126 10.82 29.26 -19.95
CA HIS A 126 9.66 29.50 -19.08
C HIS A 126 8.36 29.04 -19.74
N LYS A 127 8.21 29.27 -21.04
CA LYS A 127 7.06 28.79 -21.81
C LYS A 127 7.00 27.26 -21.80
N TYR A 128 8.12 26.59 -22.08
CA TYR A 128 8.20 25.13 -22.03
C TYR A 128 7.84 24.58 -20.65
N PHE A 129 8.37 25.19 -19.58
CA PHE A 129 8.05 24.82 -18.21
C PHE A 129 6.55 24.92 -17.91
N LYS A 130 5.90 26.00 -18.35
CA LYS A 130 4.46 26.22 -18.18
C LYS A 130 3.58 25.31 -19.04
N ASP A 131 3.99 25.06 -20.27
CA ASP A 131 3.18 24.35 -21.26
C ASP A 131 3.31 22.82 -21.17
N TYR A 132 4.49 22.30 -20.77
CA TYR A 132 4.80 20.87 -20.79
C TYR A 132 5.14 20.30 -19.40
N LEU A 133 5.90 20.99 -18.55
CA LEU A 133 6.31 20.42 -17.25
C LEU A 133 5.22 20.58 -16.19
N LEU A 134 4.88 21.82 -15.84
CA LEU A 134 3.86 22.10 -14.80
C LEU A 134 2.58 21.26 -14.97
N PRO A 135 1.98 21.16 -16.16
CA PRO A 135 0.71 20.45 -16.26
C PRO A 135 0.80 18.93 -16.10
N ASN A 136 2.01 18.35 -16.20
CA ASN A 136 2.26 16.92 -16.05
C ASN A 136 2.92 16.56 -14.70
N THR A 137 3.44 17.55 -13.96
CA THR A 137 4.30 17.31 -12.78
C THR A 137 4.12 18.32 -11.65
N ARG A 138 3.02 19.07 -11.60
CA ARG A 138 2.78 20.08 -10.55
C ARG A 138 2.44 19.44 -9.21
N TYR A 139 1.52 18.49 -9.22
CA TYR A 139 0.95 17.87 -8.01
C TYR A 139 1.24 16.38 -7.90
N THR A 140 1.44 15.71 -9.04
CA THR A 140 1.88 14.31 -9.07
C THR A 140 2.76 14.06 -10.29
N SER A 141 3.77 13.21 -10.16
CA SER A 141 4.51 12.65 -11.30
C SER A 141 3.89 11.37 -11.83
N ILE A 142 2.85 10.81 -11.21
CA ILE A 142 2.22 9.56 -11.67
C ILE A 142 1.21 9.91 -12.78
N PRO A 143 1.52 9.64 -14.07
CA PRO A 143 0.57 9.86 -15.14
C PRO A 143 -0.59 8.87 -15.04
N HIS A 144 -1.75 9.25 -15.59
CA HIS A 144 -2.89 8.36 -15.69
C HIS A 144 -2.97 7.67 -17.05
N ALA A 145 -3.63 6.52 -17.09
CA ALA A 145 -3.82 5.77 -18.35
C ALA A 145 -4.84 6.45 -19.25
N ARG A 146 -4.51 6.59 -20.54
CA ARG A 146 -5.44 7.12 -21.54
C ARG A 146 -6.45 6.06 -21.94
N ILE A 147 -7.62 6.09 -21.30
CA ILE A 147 -8.73 5.17 -21.57
C ILE A 147 -9.97 6.03 -21.85
N PRO A 148 -10.30 6.32 -23.13
CA PRO A 148 -11.35 7.28 -23.47
C PRO A 148 -12.70 6.99 -22.81
N GLN A 149 -13.06 5.71 -22.66
CA GLN A 149 -14.31 5.29 -22.01
C GLN A 149 -14.31 5.60 -20.51
N LEU A 150 -13.17 5.42 -19.83
CA LEU A 150 -13.00 5.71 -18.41
C LEU A 150 -12.92 7.21 -18.18
N GLU A 151 -12.13 7.95 -18.98
CA GLU A 151 -12.04 9.41 -18.89
C GLU A 151 -13.39 10.09 -19.09
N TYR A 152 -14.16 9.65 -20.10
CA TYR A 152 -15.52 10.12 -20.32
C TYR A 152 -16.40 9.82 -19.10
N TYR A 153 -16.32 8.61 -18.56
CA TYR A 153 -17.10 8.21 -17.39
C TYR A 153 -16.77 9.04 -16.14
N VAL A 154 -15.48 9.18 -15.80
CA VAL A 154 -15.00 9.96 -14.65
C VAL A 154 -15.43 11.43 -14.77
N LYS A 155 -15.35 12.00 -15.98
CA LYS A 155 -15.84 13.36 -16.24
C LYS A 155 -17.34 13.48 -15.98
N GLN A 156 -18.15 12.50 -16.38
CA GLN A 156 -19.61 12.51 -16.11
C GLN A 156 -19.94 12.37 -14.62
N GLN A 157 -19.15 11.60 -13.86
CA GLN A 157 -19.35 11.42 -12.41
C GLN A 157 -18.75 12.55 -11.55
N ASN A 158 -17.98 13.48 -12.15
CA ASN A 158 -17.21 14.51 -11.45
C ASN A 158 -16.17 13.91 -10.47
N GLY A 159 -15.44 12.89 -10.93
CA GLY A 159 -14.48 12.14 -10.15
C GLY A 159 -15.00 10.78 -9.69
N LEU A 160 -14.12 9.99 -9.08
CA LEU A 160 -14.37 8.64 -8.56
C LEU A 160 -14.51 8.65 -7.04
N HIS A 161 -15.06 7.57 -6.50
CA HIS A 161 -15.12 7.31 -5.06
C HIS A 161 -13.94 6.45 -4.63
N ASP A 162 -13.10 6.98 -3.76
CA ASP A 162 -12.03 6.24 -3.09
C ASP A 162 -12.48 5.91 -1.67
N LEU A 163 -12.99 4.69 -1.49
CA LEU A 163 -13.54 4.24 -0.21
C LEU A 163 -12.52 3.54 0.67
N HIS A 164 -11.25 3.54 0.25
CA HIS A 164 -10.18 2.98 1.06
C HIS A 164 -8.87 3.74 0.87
N MET A 165 -8.61 4.77 1.70
CA MET A 165 -7.35 5.52 1.67
C MET A 165 -6.71 5.62 3.05
N HIS A 166 -5.49 5.11 3.21
CA HIS A 166 -4.65 5.38 4.38
C HIS A 166 -4.00 6.75 4.26
N LEU A 167 -4.32 7.67 5.18
CA LEU A 167 -3.85 9.05 4.96
C LEU A 167 -2.33 9.17 5.05
N ASN A 168 -1.65 8.36 5.88
CA ASN A 168 -0.18 8.26 5.94
C ASN A 168 0.36 7.33 4.86
N GLY A 169 1.65 7.43 4.52
CA GLY A 169 2.23 6.59 3.46
C GLY A 169 1.75 6.98 2.05
N ALA A 170 1.24 8.19 1.90
CA ALA A 170 0.53 8.66 0.71
C ALA A 170 1.42 9.36 -0.32
N LEU A 171 2.50 10.05 0.10
CA LEU A 171 3.32 10.83 -0.82
C LEU A 171 4.23 9.95 -1.70
N GLU A 172 4.28 10.30 -2.99
CA GLU A 172 5.10 9.66 -4.03
C GLU A 172 6.58 10.02 -3.91
N THR A 173 7.44 9.17 -4.46
CA THR A 173 8.91 9.30 -4.40
C THR A 173 9.41 10.64 -4.93
N ASP A 174 8.95 11.10 -6.11
CA ASP A 174 9.47 12.32 -6.75
C ASP A 174 9.21 13.59 -5.91
N GLN A 175 8.15 13.58 -5.10
CA GLN A 175 7.84 14.63 -4.15
C GLN A 175 8.65 14.54 -2.86
N VAL A 176 8.76 13.33 -2.29
CA VAL A 176 9.54 13.08 -1.07
C VAL A 176 11.04 13.34 -1.33
N TRP A 177 11.53 13.03 -2.53
CA TRP A 177 12.90 13.28 -2.97
C TRP A 177 13.32 14.74 -2.82
N GLN A 178 12.42 15.68 -3.12
CA GLN A 178 12.71 17.11 -2.96
C GLN A 178 12.90 17.50 -1.49
N ASP A 179 12.12 16.91 -0.59
CA ASP A 179 12.25 17.16 0.85
C ASP A 179 13.53 16.50 1.42
N PHE A 180 13.92 15.34 0.88
CA PHE A 180 15.15 14.64 1.28
C PHE A 180 16.38 15.46 0.95
N LEU A 181 16.43 16.02 -0.27
CA LEU A 181 17.51 16.91 -0.67
C LEU A 181 17.35 18.33 -0.11
N PHE A 182 16.25 18.67 0.54
CA PHE A 182 16.14 19.92 1.30
C PHE A 182 16.77 19.76 2.69
N ASN A 183 16.54 18.63 3.37
CA ASN A 183 17.05 18.37 4.72
C ASN A 183 17.55 16.93 4.93
N PRO A 184 18.72 16.54 4.38
CA PRO A 184 19.27 15.19 4.53
C PRO A 184 19.53 14.78 5.98
N TYR A 185 19.97 15.71 6.83
CA TYR A 185 20.19 15.42 8.25
C TYR A 185 18.88 15.11 8.97
N GLY A 186 17.78 15.74 8.57
CA GLY A 186 16.47 15.36 9.05
C GLY A 186 16.15 13.90 8.73
N ILE A 187 16.43 13.45 7.51
CA ILE A 187 16.17 12.08 7.07
C ILE A 187 17.08 11.08 7.80
N TYR A 188 18.31 11.46 8.14
CA TYR A 188 19.19 10.65 8.98
C TYR A 188 18.55 10.30 10.32
N GLU A 189 18.03 11.29 11.03
CA GLU A 189 17.44 11.10 12.37
C GLU A 189 16.21 10.18 12.30
N ASP A 190 15.38 10.37 11.27
CA ASP A 190 14.17 9.58 11.08
C ASP A 190 14.54 8.12 10.73
N LEU A 191 15.43 7.92 9.76
CA LEU A 191 15.90 6.57 9.38
C LEU A 191 16.64 5.88 10.54
N LYS A 192 17.47 6.60 11.30
CA LYS A 192 18.17 6.05 12.48
C LYS A 192 17.20 5.59 13.56
N LYS A 193 16.06 6.26 13.71
CA LYS A 193 14.97 5.80 14.59
C LYS A 193 14.35 4.52 14.04
N GLY A 194 13.98 4.48 12.76
CA GLY A 194 13.39 3.30 12.11
C GLY A 194 14.31 2.08 12.13
N PHE A 195 15.62 2.28 11.91
CA PHE A 195 16.65 1.25 11.85
C PHE A 195 16.84 0.47 13.16
N ARG A 196 16.24 0.91 14.28
CA ARG A 196 16.18 0.13 15.51
C ARG A 196 15.26 -1.10 15.41
N ASN A 197 14.39 -1.13 14.39
CA ASN A 197 13.51 -2.26 14.10
C ASN A 197 14.19 -3.22 13.13
N SER A 198 14.21 -4.52 13.44
CA SER A 198 14.83 -5.54 12.61
C SER A 198 14.23 -5.61 11.20
N LYS A 199 12.93 -5.34 11.04
CA LYS A 199 12.27 -5.32 9.72
C LYS A 199 12.85 -4.23 8.80
N VAL A 200 13.26 -3.09 9.38
CA VAL A 200 13.90 -2.00 8.62
C VAL A 200 15.33 -2.36 8.25
N GLN A 201 16.05 -3.06 9.13
CA GLN A 201 17.38 -3.61 8.83
C GLN A 201 17.30 -4.62 7.66
N GLU A 202 16.34 -5.56 7.72
CA GLU A 202 16.07 -6.50 6.64
C GLU A 202 15.76 -5.79 5.32
N GLN A 203 14.96 -4.72 5.34
CA GLN A 203 14.66 -3.94 4.13
C GLN A 203 15.93 -3.36 3.52
N MET A 204 16.79 -2.77 4.35
CA MET A 204 18.03 -2.15 3.89
C MET A 204 18.97 -3.21 3.30
N GLU A 205 19.15 -4.35 3.97
CA GLU A 205 19.95 -5.47 3.47
C GLU A 205 19.40 -6.07 2.17
N GLN A 206 18.07 -6.14 2.03
CA GLN A 206 17.39 -6.59 0.81
C GLN A 206 17.63 -5.64 -0.36
N GLU A 207 17.59 -4.33 -0.12
CA GLU A 207 17.65 -3.33 -1.19
C GLU A 207 19.06 -2.89 -1.57
N SER A 208 20.04 -2.97 -0.65
CA SER A 208 21.45 -2.75 -0.92
C SER A 208 22.38 -3.18 0.22
N HIS A 209 23.46 -3.89 -0.11
CA HIS A 209 24.53 -4.27 0.82
C HIS A 209 25.38 -3.08 1.33
N LEU A 210 25.11 -1.87 0.84
CA LEU A 210 25.87 -0.65 1.14
C LEU A 210 25.20 0.23 2.21
N LEU A 211 24.08 -0.22 2.77
CA LEU A 211 23.15 0.63 3.49
C LEU A 211 23.31 0.57 5.01
N GLU A 212 23.91 1.62 5.54
CA GLU A 212 23.73 2.07 6.92
C GLU A 212 23.11 3.49 6.89
N PRO A 213 22.37 3.91 7.93
CA PRO A 213 21.74 5.23 7.95
C PRO A 213 22.71 6.38 7.66
N LEU A 214 23.96 6.29 8.13
CA LEU A 214 24.99 7.28 7.86
C LEU A 214 25.41 7.31 6.38
N THR A 215 25.65 6.15 5.78
CA THR A 215 26.02 6.03 4.36
C THR A 215 24.91 6.58 3.46
N TYR A 216 23.66 6.30 3.78
CA TYR A 216 22.52 6.82 3.01
C TYR A 216 22.49 8.36 3.02
N VAL A 217 22.80 8.99 4.15
CA VAL A 217 22.80 10.46 4.27
C VAL A 217 23.99 11.08 3.54
N THR A 218 25.15 10.41 3.53
CA THR A 218 26.26 10.79 2.64
C THR A 218 25.83 10.76 1.18
N LEU A 219 25.08 9.75 0.75
CA LEU A 219 24.54 9.68 -0.61
C LEU A 219 23.56 10.84 -0.89
N LEU A 220 22.66 11.17 0.03
CA LEU A 220 21.76 12.32 -0.14
C LEU A 220 22.52 13.65 -0.29
N LYS A 221 23.58 13.86 0.50
CA LYS A 221 24.45 15.04 0.36
C LYS A 221 25.21 15.04 -0.97
N ALA A 222 25.70 13.88 -1.42
CA ALA A 222 26.32 13.75 -2.73
C ALA A 222 25.32 14.13 -3.84
N ALA A 223 24.07 13.68 -3.75
CA ALA A 223 23.01 14.08 -4.68
C ALA A 223 22.75 15.59 -4.69
N GLN A 224 22.77 16.27 -3.54
CA GLN A 224 22.68 17.74 -3.47
C GLN A 224 23.83 18.42 -4.21
N LYS A 225 25.08 17.99 -3.98
CA LYS A 225 26.25 18.57 -4.65
C LYS A 225 26.25 18.29 -6.15
N LEU A 226 25.85 17.09 -6.57
CA LEU A 226 25.66 16.74 -7.97
C LEU A 226 24.63 17.66 -8.65
N ARG A 227 23.50 17.95 -7.96
CA ARG A 227 22.49 18.88 -8.47
C ARG A 227 23.06 20.30 -8.70
N ASN A 228 23.91 20.78 -7.80
CA ASN A 228 24.63 22.05 -7.97
C ASN A 228 25.64 21.98 -9.11
N TYR A 229 26.44 20.91 -9.17
CA TYR A 229 27.38 20.69 -10.27
C TYR A 229 26.70 20.73 -11.63
N PHE A 230 25.55 20.06 -11.80
CA PHE A 230 24.78 20.10 -13.06
C PHE A 230 24.36 21.52 -13.44
N PHE A 231 23.93 22.32 -12.47
CA PHE A 231 23.55 23.71 -12.72
C PHE A 231 24.75 24.53 -13.19
N TYR A 232 25.86 24.44 -12.48
CA TYR A 232 27.07 25.22 -12.78
C TYR A 232 27.78 24.78 -14.04
N TYR A 233 27.72 23.47 -14.37
CA TYR A 233 28.16 22.95 -15.65
C TYR A 233 27.37 23.59 -16.82
N LEU A 234 26.05 23.73 -16.69
CA LEU A 234 25.19 24.32 -17.72
C LEU A 234 25.25 25.86 -17.76
N TYR A 235 25.52 26.49 -16.62
CA TYR A 235 25.54 27.95 -16.46
C TYR A 235 26.81 28.41 -15.73
N PRO A 236 27.99 28.31 -16.37
CA PRO A 236 29.25 28.68 -15.75
C PRO A 236 29.30 30.18 -15.46
N TYR A 237 29.89 30.52 -14.31
CA TYR A 237 30.16 31.88 -13.86
C TYR A 237 31.67 32.07 -13.72
N LYS A 238 32.14 33.32 -13.68
CA LYS A 238 33.56 33.61 -13.42
C LYS A 238 33.88 33.11 -12.01
N ASP A 239 34.90 32.25 -11.88
CA ASP A 239 35.33 31.53 -10.67
C ASP A 239 34.48 30.29 -10.29
N ASN A 240 34.30 29.36 -11.25
CA ASN A 240 33.66 28.07 -10.98
C ASN A 240 34.51 27.20 -10.04
N GLU A 241 33.98 26.83 -8.87
CA GLU A 241 34.71 26.06 -7.85
C GLU A 241 35.13 24.66 -8.34
N TYR A 242 34.38 24.10 -9.28
CA TYR A 242 34.57 22.76 -9.83
C TYR A 242 35.76 22.66 -10.79
N ASP A 243 36.16 23.75 -11.45
CA ASP A 243 37.24 23.76 -12.45
C ASP A 243 38.62 23.47 -11.83
N LYS A 244 38.73 23.52 -10.50
CA LYS A 244 39.95 23.26 -9.73
C LYS A 244 40.23 21.77 -9.52
N TYR A 245 39.25 20.91 -9.76
CA TYR A 245 39.33 19.48 -9.45
C TYR A 245 39.44 18.63 -10.72
N ASP A 246 40.29 17.61 -10.70
CA ASP A 246 40.20 16.54 -11.71
C ASP A 246 38.99 15.64 -11.45
N ARG A 247 38.66 14.78 -12.41
CA ARG A 247 37.46 13.93 -12.34
C ARG A 247 37.40 13.03 -11.09
N ASN A 248 38.52 12.45 -10.66
CA ASN A 248 38.54 11.51 -9.53
C ASN A 248 38.39 12.31 -8.24
N THR A 249 39.17 13.38 -8.12
CA THR A 249 39.09 14.29 -6.96
C THR A 249 37.67 14.87 -6.83
N LEU A 250 37.02 15.21 -7.93
CA LEU A 250 35.64 15.71 -7.93
C LEU A 250 34.63 14.69 -7.37
N LEU A 251 34.78 13.39 -7.72
CA LEU A 251 33.92 12.34 -7.17
C LEU A 251 34.12 12.18 -5.66
N ASP A 252 35.37 12.22 -5.20
CA ASP A 252 35.70 12.14 -3.77
C ASP A 252 35.14 13.36 -3.00
N GLU A 253 35.21 14.55 -3.58
CA GLU A 253 34.63 15.78 -3.02
C GLU A 253 33.10 15.70 -2.90
N PHE A 254 32.40 15.08 -3.86
CA PHE A 254 30.96 14.84 -3.72
C PHE A 254 30.63 13.99 -2.49
N LEU A 255 31.47 13.00 -2.18
CA LEU A 255 31.28 12.06 -1.07
C LEU A 255 31.79 12.58 0.27
N SER A 256 32.75 13.51 0.27
CA SER A 256 33.34 14.06 1.49
C SER A 256 32.35 14.92 2.28
N ASN A 257 32.22 14.66 3.59
CA ASN A 257 31.43 15.50 4.48
C ASN A 257 32.10 16.86 4.77
N ASP A 258 33.42 16.94 4.63
CA ASP A 258 34.25 18.12 4.90
C ASP A 258 34.63 18.86 3.60
N SER A 259 33.93 18.56 2.50
CA SER A 259 34.17 19.17 1.18
C SER A 259 33.90 20.66 1.17
N ASP A 260 34.73 21.40 0.44
CA ASP A 260 34.50 22.81 0.13
C ASP A 260 33.37 23.01 -0.89
N LEU A 261 32.94 21.96 -1.61
CA LEU A 261 31.84 22.03 -2.57
C LEU A 261 30.52 22.32 -1.85
N SER A 262 29.89 23.42 -2.27
CA SER A 262 28.63 23.85 -1.69
C SER A 262 27.49 22.88 -2.06
N GLY A 263 26.83 22.31 -1.04
CA GLY A 263 25.51 21.71 -1.18
C GLY A 263 24.44 22.77 -0.92
N SER A 264 23.46 22.92 -1.81
CA SER A 264 22.34 23.86 -1.63
C SER A 264 21.08 23.13 -1.20
N TYR A 265 20.44 23.62 -0.14
CA TYR A 265 19.10 23.18 0.26
C TYR A 265 18.02 23.64 -0.74
N ARG A 266 18.26 24.76 -1.45
CA ARG A 266 17.42 25.22 -2.56
C ARG A 266 17.79 24.50 -3.83
N HIS A 267 16.79 24.12 -4.62
CA HIS A 267 17.01 23.55 -5.95
C HIS A 267 17.64 24.62 -6.87
N PRO A 268 18.86 24.44 -7.41
CA PRO A 268 19.59 25.51 -8.11
C PRO A 268 18.87 25.96 -9.40
N PHE A 269 18.25 25.03 -10.12
CA PHE A 269 17.43 25.33 -11.30
C PHE A 269 16.15 26.14 -11.01
N LEU A 270 15.73 26.30 -9.74
CA LEU A 270 14.59 27.14 -9.38
C LEU A 270 14.78 28.59 -9.85
N SER A 271 16.02 29.08 -9.76
CA SER A 271 16.43 30.42 -10.20
C SER A 271 16.16 30.70 -11.68
N LEU A 272 15.97 29.67 -12.50
CA LEU A 272 15.64 29.81 -13.92
C LEU A 272 14.16 30.04 -14.18
N ILE A 273 13.30 29.86 -13.18
CA ILE A 273 11.83 29.90 -13.29
C ILE A 273 11.21 31.00 -12.42
N THR A 274 11.65 31.12 -11.18
CA THR A 274 11.11 32.10 -10.24
C THR A 274 12.12 32.44 -9.14
N TYR A 275 12.00 33.65 -8.61
CA TYR A 275 12.74 34.09 -7.42
C TYR A 275 11.97 33.80 -6.12
N GLU A 276 10.71 33.40 -6.21
CA GLU A 276 9.88 33.04 -5.06
C GLU A 276 9.98 31.55 -4.74
N ASP A 277 10.31 31.22 -3.48
CA ASP A 277 10.31 29.84 -2.96
C ASP A 277 8.87 29.30 -2.87
N ASN A 278 8.28 28.87 -3.99
CA ASN A 278 7.01 28.14 -3.97
C ASN A 278 7.29 26.63 -4.07
N HIS A 279 7.13 25.93 -2.94
CA HIS A 279 7.35 24.49 -2.80
C HIS A 279 6.53 23.65 -3.79
N SER A 280 5.40 24.17 -4.29
CA SER A 280 4.48 23.43 -5.17
C SER A 280 5.04 23.12 -6.56
N CYS A 281 6.17 23.69 -6.96
CA CYS A 281 6.75 23.46 -8.30
C CYS A 281 8.08 22.72 -8.29
N LEU A 282 8.64 22.35 -7.12
CA LEU A 282 10.00 21.78 -7.02
C LEU A 282 10.16 20.48 -7.83
N MET A 283 9.15 19.62 -7.86
CA MET A 283 9.15 18.42 -8.70
C MET A 283 9.18 18.76 -10.20
N SER A 284 8.47 19.81 -10.62
CA SER A 284 8.54 20.29 -12.00
C SER A 284 9.90 20.91 -12.33
N VAL A 285 10.55 21.55 -11.35
CA VAL A 285 11.91 22.11 -11.50
C VAL A 285 12.96 21.00 -11.62
N GLU A 286 12.80 19.90 -10.88
CA GLU A 286 13.59 18.68 -11.09
C GLU A 286 13.39 18.13 -12.51
N GLY A 287 12.15 18.09 -12.99
CA GLY A 287 11.85 17.72 -14.38
C GLY A 287 12.54 18.62 -15.40
N LEU A 288 12.62 19.93 -15.15
CA LEU A 288 13.38 20.86 -15.98
C LEU A 288 14.87 20.53 -16.00
N MET A 289 15.45 20.19 -14.84
CA MET A 289 16.84 19.75 -14.78
C MET A 289 17.04 18.51 -15.66
N TYR A 290 16.17 17.50 -15.61
CA TYR A 290 16.28 16.32 -16.47
C TYR A 290 16.24 16.67 -17.96
N ILE A 291 15.31 17.54 -18.39
CA ILE A 291 15.23 17.99 -19.78
C ILE A 291 16.53 18.66 -20.24
N LEU A 292 17.09 19.55 -19.41
CA LEU A 292 18.34 20.26 -19.73
C LEU A 292 19.54 19.31 -19.74
N MET A 293 19.59 18.34 -18.83
CA MET A 293 20.63 17.32 -18.81
C MET A 293 20.57 16.40 -20.03
N PHE A 294 19.37 15.98 -20.45
CA PHE A 294 19.21 15.21 -21.69
C PHE A 294 19.65 16.02 -22.91
N HIS A 295 19.31 17.30 -22.97
CA HIS A 295 19.79 18.19 -24.04
C HIS A 295 21.32 18.25 -24.10
N GLU A 296 21.94 18.51 -22.96
CA GLU A 296 23.39 18.71 -22.88
C GLU A 296 24.17 17.43 -23.19
N ILE A 297 23.74 16.29 -22.62
CA ILE A 297 24.33 14.98 -22.90
C ILE A 297 24.16 14.62 -24.38
N SER A 298 23.01 14.95 -24.99
CA SER A 298 22.77 14.70 -26.41
C SER A 298 23.67 15.54 -27.32
N ASN A 299 23.95 16.80 -26.97
CA ASN A 299 24.76 17.70 -27.77
C ASN A 299 26.26 17.41 -27.65
N THR A 300 26.73 17.23 -26.42
CA THR A 300 28.17 17.12 -26.13
C THR A 300 28.67 15.69 -26.16
N LYS A 301 27.78 14.72 -25.90
CA LYS A 301 28.13 13.31 -25.63
C LYS A 301 29.18 13.19 -24.52
N ASN A 302 29.14 14.09 -23.53
CA ASN A 302 30.09 14.10 -22.42
C ASN A 302 29.82 12.92 -21.48
N GLU A 303 30.67 11.89 -21.57
CA GLU A 303 30.56 10.68 -20.75
C GLU A 303 30.76 10.95 -19.25
N LEU A 304 31.57 11.93 -18.86
CA LEU A 304 31.74 12.27 -17.44
C LEU A 304 30.45 12.86 -16.87
N LEU A 305 29.78 13.72 -17.63
CA LEU A 305 28.47 14.25 -17.26
C LEU A 305 27.43 13.13 -17.15
N ALA A 306 27.40 12.21 -18.12
CA ALA A 306 26.51 11.04 -18.10
C ALA A 306 26.77 10.14 -16.88
N VAL A 307 28.04 9.96 -16.50
CA VAL A 307 28.45 9.19 -15.32
C VAL A 307 27.96 9.83 -14.02
N PHE A 308 28.10 11.14 -13.87
CA PHE A 308 27.59 11.84 -12.68
C PHE A 308 26.07 11.86 -12.64
N PHE A 309 25.41 12.01 -13.79
CA PHE A 309 23.96 11.88 -13.87
C PHE A 309 23.48 10.46 -13.52
N HIS A 310 24.21 9.43 -13.95
CA HIS A 310 23.97 8.05 -13.53
C HIS A 310 24.08 7.88 -12.01
N PHE A 311 25.13 8.44 -11.40
CA PHE A 311 25.31 8.38 -9.95
C PHE A 311 24.14 9.04 -9.20
N TYR A 312 23.71 10.24 -9.63
CA TYR A 312 22.53 10.91 -9.08
C TYR A 312 21.27 10.04 -9.15
N LEU A 313 21.01 9.43 -10.32
CA LEU A 313 19.84 8.60 -10.54
C LEU A 313 19.87 7.28 -9.76
N LEU A 314 21.05 6.70 -9.49
CA LEU A 314 21.16 5.52 -8.62
C LEU A 314 20.78 5.83 -7.18
N ILE A 315 21.10 7.02 -6.68
CA ILE A 315 20.70 7.47 -5.34
C ILE A 315 19.17 7.63 -5.28
N LEU A 316 18.58 8.31 -6.27
CA LEU A 316 17.13 8.41 -6.42
C LEU A 316 16.46 7.02 -6.52
N GLY A 317 17.05 6.12 -7.30
CA GLY A 317 16.58 4.74 -7.46
C GLY A 317 16.59 3.95 -6.16
N LEU A 318 17.64 4.11 -5.35
CA LEU A 318 17.71 3.56 -4.01
C LEU A 318 16.61 4.14 -3.10
N THR A 319 16.41 5.46 -3.12
CA THR A 319 15.31 6.10 -2.40
C THR A 319 13.94 5.55 -2.82
N ASN A 320 13.72 5.34 -4.13
CA ASN A 320 12.47 4.76 -4.63
C ASN A 320 12.22 3.36 -4.04
N ARG A 321 13.25 2.52 -3.95
CA ARG A 321 13.10 1.15 -3.42
C ARG A 321 12.87 1.10 -1.91
N LEU A 322 13.30 2.11 -1.16
CA LEU A 322 12.99 2.25 0.26
C LEU A 322 11.57 2.81 0.49
N LEU A 323 11.03 3.56 -0.48
CA LEU A 323 9.74 4.22 -0.37
C LEU A 323 8.58 3.42 -0.99
N VAL A 324 8.79 2.77 -2.13
CA VAL A 324 7.80 2.05 -2.93
C VAL A 324 8.03 0.55 -2.82
N GLN A 325 6.97 -0.21 -2.58
CA GLN A 325 7.06 -1.66 -2.51
C GLN A 325 7.39 -2.26 -3.88
N GLN A 326 8.45 -3.05 -3.91
CA GLN A 326 9.02 -3.65 -5.12
C GLN A 326 8.25 -4.90 -5.54
N THR A 327 8.37 -5.29 -6.81
CA THR A 327 7.71 -6.51 -7.32
C THR A 327 8.30 -7.80 -6.76
N HIS A 328 9.50 -7.75 -6.19
CA HIS A 328 10.13 -8.89 -5.48
C HIS A 328 9.82 -8.93 -3.98
N GLN A 329 9.06 -7.95 -3.48
CA GLN A 329 8.66 -7.82 -2.09
C GLN A 329 7.18 -8.21 -1.96
N ASN A 330 6.91 -9.47 -1.59
CA ASN A 330 5.54 -10.01 -1.48
C ASN A 330 5.14 -10.25 -0.02
N GLY A 331 3.87 -10.01 0.31
CA GLY A 331 3.31 -10.23 1.63
C GLY A 331 3.22 -8.98 2.51
N PHE A 332 2.36 -9.04 3.54
CA PHE A 332 2.10 -7.90 4.43
C PHE A 332 3.36 -7.48 5.21
N GLU A 333 4.20 -8.45 5.59
CA GLU A 333 5.45 -8.14 6.30
C GLU A 333 6.41 -7.28 5.46
N GLN A 334 6.42 -7.47 4.13
CA GLN A 334 7.22 -6.64 3.24
C GLN A 334 6.65 -5.22 3.14
N PHE A 335 5.33 -5.08 3.00
CA PHE A 335 4.64 -3.79 3.11
C PHE A 335 5.00 -3.07 4.43
N GLN A 336 4.97 -3.79 5.55
CA GLN A 336 5.23 -3.24 6.88
C GLN A 336 6.64 -2.65 7.00
N LYS A 337 7.63 -3.12 6.23
CA LYS A 337 8.98 -2.54 6.23
C LYS A 337 8.97 -1.07 5.78
N HIS A 338 8.14 -0.74 4.79
CA HIS A 338 8.00 0.63 4.30
C HIS A 338 7.27 1.55 5.30
N THR A 339 6.32 1.01 6.06
CA THR A 339 5.59 1.81 7.07
C THR A 339 6.43 2.04 8.33
N LEU A 340 7.41 1.17 8.61
CA LEU A 340 8.26 1.22 9.80
C LEU A 340 9.59 1.97 9.61
N ASN A 341 10.00 2.28 8.37
CA ASN A 341 11.31 2.90 8.12
C ASN A 341 11.39 4.40 8.42
N GLU A 342 10.24 5.03 8.76
CA GLU A 342 10.11 6.44 9.18
C GLU A 342 10.50 7.48 8.11
N LEU A 343 10.84 7.05 6.90
CA LEU A 343 11.39 7.93 5.85
C LEU A 343 10.40 9.00 5.35
N ARG A 344 9.10 8.83 5.57
CA ARG A 344 8.07 9.81 5.15
C ARG A 344 7.66 10.82 6.22
N GLU A 345 8.05 10.63 7.48
CA GLU A 345 7.53 11.39 8.63
C GLU A 345 7.59 12.90 8.45
N LYS A 346 8.72 13.42 7.92
CA LYS A 346 8.90 14.86 7.71
C LYS A 346 8.17 15.40 6.48
N SER A 347 8.22 14.67 5.37
CA SER A 347 7.53 15.05 4.13
C SER A 347 6.02 15.10 4.32
N GLU A 348 5.50 14.22 5.17
CA GLU A 348 4.07 14.03 5.32
C GLU A 348 3.43 14.92 6.40
N LYS A 349 4.15 15.75 7.15
CA LYS A 349 3.55 16.57 8.24
C LYS A 349 2.30 17.37 7.88
N THR A 350 2.14 17.74 6.61
CA THR A 350 0.95 18.46 6.10
C THR A 350 0.18 17.60 5.10
N TYR A 351 -1.14 17.79 5.06
CA TYR A 351 -2.04 16.97 4.23
C TYR A 351 -2.32 17.53 2.84
N LEU A 352 -2.05 18.82 2.60
CA LEU A 352 -2.39 19.48 1.33
C LEU A 352 -1.79 18.78 0.11
N ARG A 353 -0.48 18.51 0.15
CA ARG A 353 0.25 17.83 -0.94
C ARG A 353 -0.29 16.42 -1.19
N ARG A 354 -0.64 15.71 -0.11
CA ARG A 354 -1.23 14.37 -0.18
C ARG A 354 -2.52 14.41 -1.00
N TYR A 355 -3.43 15.35 -0.70
CA TYR A 355 -4.69 15.49 -1.43
C TYR A 355 -4.54 15.97 -2.87
N HIS A 356 -3.62 16.90 -3.16
CA HIS A 356 -3.34 17.30 -4.53
C HIS A 356 -2.83 16.14 -5.38
N GLN A 357 -1.92 15.33 -4.85
CA GLN A 357 -1.41 14.14 -5.55
C GLN A 357 -2.55 13.17 -5.88
N MET A 358 -3.42 12.88 -4.91
CA MET A 358 -4.56 11.98 -5.08
C MET A 358 -5.57 12.50 -6.11
N GLN A 359 -5.77 13.82 -6.19
CA GLN A 359 -6.67 14.47 -7.15
C GLN A 359 -6.10 14.53 -8.59
N GLY A 360 -4.79 14.28 -8.76
CA GLY A 360 -4.08 14.38 -10.02
C GLY A 360 -3.74 15.82 -10.41
N ASN A 361 -2.93 16.01 -11.47
CA ASN A 361 -2.47 17.34 -11.88
C ASN A 361 -3.61 18.27 -12.34
N ASP A 362 -4.70 17.71 -12.87
CA ASP A 362 -5.90 18.47 -13.27
C ASP A 362 -6.94 18.62 -12.13
N LEU A 363 -6.65 18.09 -10.93
CA LEU A 363 -7.50 18.13 -9.73
C LEU A 363 -8.94 17.57 -9.91
N LYS A 364 -9.07 16.44 -10.62
CA LYS A 364 -10.38 15.91 -11.08
C LYS A 364 -10.67 14.45 -10.71
N HIS A 365 -9.72 13.75 -10.06
CA HIS A 365 -9.80 12.30 -9.92
C HIS A 365 -10.80 11.85 -8.84
N ILE A 366 -11.00 12.64 -7.80
CA ILE A 366 -11.77 12.24 -6.62
C ILE A 366 -13.03 13.08 -6.48
N ARG A 367 -14.17 12.38 -6.40
CA ARG A 367 -15.48 12.90 -5.99
C ARG A 367 -15.69 12.76 -4.49
N PHE A 368 -15.28 11.62 -3.92
CA PHE A 368 -15.48 11.27 -2.51
C PHE A 368 -14.29 10.48 -2.00
N LEU A 369 -13.78 10.84 -0.82
CA LEU A 369 -12.63 10.19 -0.17
C LEU A 369 -12.98 9.74 1.24
N GLU A 370 -12.68 8.48 1.54
CA GLU A 370 -12.71 7.95 2.90
C GLU A 370 -11.29 7.76 3.45
N GLY A 371 -10.85 8.74 4.25
CA GLY A 371 -9.51 8.76 4.84
C GLY A 371 -9.45 8.04 6.18
N ARG A 372 -8.57 7.04 6.29
CA ARG A 372 -8.28 6.33 7.54
C ARG A 372 -7.26 7.04 8.39
N PHE A 373 -7.51 7.05 9.70
CA PHE A 373 -6.65 7.68 10.68
C PHE A 373 -6.64 6.89 11.99
N SER A 374 -5.49 6.79 12.67
CA SER A 374 -5.42 6.09 13.95
C SER A 374 -5.89 6.97 15.13
N PRO A 375 -6.84 6.51 15.96
CA PRO A 375 -7.26 7.21 17.17
C PRO A 375 -6.08 7.52 18.09
N LYS A 376 -6.00 8.72 18.67
CA LYS A 376 -4.92 9.15 19.59
C LYS A 376 -5.20 8.81 21.06
N ALA A 377 -4.18 8.89 21.91
CA ALA A 377 -4.26 8.50 23.32
C ALA A 377 -4.99 9.54 24.18
N THR A 378 -5.02 10.79 23.74
CA THR A 378 -5.72 11.88 24.42
C THR A 378 -6.65 12.65 23.46
N GLN A 379 -7.65 13.32 24.03
CA GLN A 379 -8.60 14.13 23.26
C GLN A 379 -7.94 15.33 22.58
N ASN A 380 -6.96 15.97 23.24
CA ASN A 380 -6.25 17.13 22.69
C ASN A 380 -5.40 16.74 21.46
N GLU A 381 -4.64 15.65 21.55
CA GLU A 381 -3.89 15.12 20.40
C GLU A 381 -4.82 14.79 19.24
N MET A 382 -6.00 14.23 19.53
CA MET A 382 -6.99 13.91 18.52
C MET A 382 -7.50 15.16 17.79
N ILE A 383 -7.85 16.22 18.54
CA ILE A 383 -8.34 17.48 17.97
C ILE A 383 -7.30 18.11 17.05
N VAL A 384 -6.06 18.26 17.53
CA VAL A 384 -4.95 18.84 16.74
C VAL A 384 -4.75 18.06 15.44
N PHE A 385 -4.79 16.73 15.53
CA PHE A 385 -4.58 15.85 14.38
C PHE A 385 -5.72 15.96 13.36
N LEU A 386 -6.98 15.95 13.81
CA LEU A 386 -8.15 16.08 12.94
C LEU A 386 -8.24 17.46 12.29
N ASP A 387 -7.86 18.52 13.00
CA ASP A 387 -7.84 19.87 12.44
C ASP A 387 -6.77 20.00 11.36
N ALA A 388 -5.59 19.38 11.52
CA ALA A 388 -4.57 19.33 10.47
C ALA A 388 -5.06 18.63 9.18
N ILE A 389 -5.75 17.50 9.30
CA ILE A 389 -6.40 16.77 8.18
C ILE A 389 -7.38 17.69 7.45
N ASN A 390 -8.25 18.35 8.20
CA ASN A 390 -9.31 19.20 7.65
C ASN A 390 -8.77 20.47 7.00
N ASN A 391 -7.74 21.08 7.58
CA ASN A 391 -7.11 22.29 7.02
C ASN A 391 -6.48 22.00 5.67
N GLY A 392 -5.80 20.85 5.52
CA GLY A 392 -5.27 20.41 4.23
C GLY A 392 -6.37 20.20 3.18
N TRP A 393 -7.48 19.59 3.56
CA TRP A 393 -8.62 19.33 2.65
C TRP A 393 -9.31 20.62 2.20
N ASN A 394 -9.54 21.55 3.13
CA ASN A 394 -10.18 22.82 2.83
C ASN A 394 -9.33 23.67 1.88
N LYS A 395 -8.02 23.73 2.12
CA LYS A 395 -7.10 24.45 1.24
C LYS A 395 -7.06 23.85 -0.18
N MET A 396 -7.09 22.53 -0.31
CA MET A 396 -7.19 21.88 -1.62
C MET A 396 -8.49 22.27 -2.35
N LYS A 397 -9.63 22.35 -1.67
CA LYS A 397 -10.89 22.82 -2.29
C LYS A 397 -10.84 24.29 -2.71
N GLU A 398 -10.16 25.15 -1.95
CA GLU A 398 -9.91 26.54 -2.33
C GLU A 398 -9.13 26.59 -3.66
N ASP A 399 -8.08 25.79 -3.79
CA ASP A 399 -7.29 25.69 -5.01
C ASP A 399 -8.11 25.16 -6.21
N ILE A 400 -8.99 24.17 -6.01
CA ILE A 400 -9.94 23.70 -7.04
C ILE A 400 -10.87 24.84 -7.47
N SER A 401 -11.40 25.59 -6.51
CA SER A 401 -12.32 26.72 -6.78
C SER A 401 -11.65 27.76 -7.67
N LEU A 402 -10.41 28.16 -7.30
CA LEU A 402 -9.62 29.15 -8.04
C LEU A 402 -9.28 28.69 -9.47
N GLN A 403 -9.07 27.39 -9.69
CA GLN A 403 -8.81 26.86 -11.03
C GLN A 403 -10.04 26.97 -11.95
N HIS A 404 -11.24 26.76 -11.41
CA HIS A 404 -12.50 26.80 -12.17
C HIS A 404 -13.14 28.19 -12.29
N GLU A 405 -12.75 29.19 -11.50
CA GLU A 405 -13.21 30.59 -11.66
C GLU A 405 -12.90 31.16 -13.07
N SER A 406 -11.95 30.56 -13.78
CA SER A 406 -11.60 30.91 -15.17
C SER A 406 -12.58 30.39 -16.24
N GLU A 407 -13.48 29.46 -15.89
CA GLU A 407 -14.48 28.86 -16.78
C GLU A 407 -15.88 29.43 -16.50
N ILE A 408 -16.29 30.45 -17.28
CA ILE A 408 -17.57 31.14 -17.08
C ILE A 408 -18.75 30.15 -17.11
N GLY A 409 -19.50 30.06 -16.00
CA GLY A 409 -20.78 29.36 -15.92
C GLY A 409 -20.73 27.91 -15.42
N VAL A 410 -19.58 27.41 -14.96
CA VAL A 410 -19.45 26.06 -14.37
C VAL A 410 -19.11 26.16 -12.89
N PHE A 411 -20.03 25.75 -12.02
CA PHE A 411 -19.72 25.57 -10.59
C PHE A 411 -19.18 24.14 -10.38
N PRO A 412 -17.90 23.97 -10.00
CA PRO A 412 -17.34 22.63 -9.83
C PRO A 412 -17.99 21.92 -8.64
N VAL A 413 -18.30 20.63 -8.82
CA VAL A 413 -18.86 19.83 -7.74
C VAL A 413 -17.73 19.45 -6.78
N MET A 414 -17.69 20.12 -5.62
CA MET A 414 -16.57 19.99 -4.69
C MET A 414 -16.44 18.57 -4.14
N PRO A 415 -15.21 18.04 -4.03
CA PRO A 415 -14.98 16.73 -3.45
C PRO A 415 -15.32 16.70 -1.96
N GLU A 416 -15.75 15.54 -1.49
CA GLU A 416 -16.08 15.30 -0.08
C GLU A 416 -15.07 14.38 0.61
N LEU A 417 -14.83 14.64 1.90
CA LEU A 417 -14.00 13.81 2.77
C LEU A 417 -14.83 13.29 3.93
N ARG A 418 -14.74 12.00 4.19
CA ARG A 418 -15.16 11.36 5.45
C ARG A 418 -13.97 10.63 6.05
N LEU A 419 -13.99 10.48 7.38
CA LEU A 419 -12.91 9.93 8.16
C LEU A 419 -13.34 8.63 8.84
N ILE A 420 -12.42 7.67 8.85
CA ILE A 420 -12.61 6.36 9.45
C ILE A 420 -11.57 6.19 10.55
N ALA A 421 -12.03 5.91 11.76
CA ALA A 421 -11.18 5.69 12.92
C ALA A 421 -10.61 4.26 12.89
N HIS A 422 -9.32 4.15 12.63
CA HIS A 422 -8.64 2.90 12.31
C HIS A 422 -7.78 2.39 13.50
N PHE A 423 -8.26 1.35 14.18
CA PHE A 423 -7.56 0.71 15.30
C PHE A 423 -6.50 -0.28 14.82
N ILE A 424 -5.34 -0.30 15.48
CA ILE A 424 -4.15 -1.03 15.03
C ILE A 424 -4.03 -2.39 15.73
N LYS A 425 -3.94 -3.48 14.96
CA LYS A 425 -3.56 -4.83 15.39
C LYS A 425 -2.10 -4.86 15.85
N LYS A 426 -1.84 -5.55 16.96
CA LYS A 426 -0.50 -5.66 17.55
C LYS A 426 -0.30 -7.04 18.16
N THR A 427 0.92 -7.56 18.00
CA THR A 427 1.36 -8.81 18.60
C THR A 427 1.23 -8.78 20.14
N ASP A 428 0.90 -9.92 20.75
CA ASP A 428 0.84 -10.09 22.21
C ASP A 428 2.25 -10.30 22.82
N ASN A 429 3.10 -9.26 22.75
CA ASN A 429 4.51 -9.33 23.16
C ASN A 429 4.73 -9.59 24.67
N LYS A 430 3.69 -9.35 25.49
CA LYS A 430 3.73 -9.56 26.95
C LYS A 430 2.47 -10.35 27.35
N PRO A 431 2.43 -11.65 27.06
CA PRO A 431 1.22 -12.44 27.21
C PRO A 431 0.84 -12.57 28.68
N ASP A 432 -0.42 -12.27 29.00
CA ASP A 432 -1.01 -12.50 30.32
C ASP A 432 -1.40 -13.97 30.48
N HIS A 433 -1.33 -14.51 31.71
CA HIS A 433 -1.60 -15.92 31.98
C HIS A 433 -3.04 -16.38 31.63
N PHE A 434 -4.01 -15.47 31.72
CA PHE A 434 -5.44 -15.81 31.67
C PHE A 434 -6.18 -15.11 30.54
N VAL A 435 -5.62 -14.06 29.93
CA VAL A 435 -6.29 -13.28 28.88
C VAL A 435 -5.36 -13.05 27.68
N ARG A 436 -5.78 -13.48 26.49
CA ARG A 436 -5.07 -13.19 25.22
C ARG A 436 -5.15 -11.72 24.89
N HIS A 437 -4.02 -11.15 24.45
CA HIS A 437 -3.92 -9.76 24.01
C HIS A 437 -4.41 -8.76 25.05
N LYS A 438 -4.22 -9.05 26.34
CA LYS A 438 -4.74 -8.22 27.44
C LYS A 438 -4.30 -6.77 27.27
N ALA A 439 -3.00 -6.52 27.07
CA ALA A 439 -2.47 -5.17 26.90
C ALA A 439 -3.14 -4.42 25.73
N LEU A 440 -3.30 -5.07 24.58
CA LEU A 440 -3.95 -4.48 23.41
C LEU A 440 -5.44 -4.21 23.66
N ARG A 441 -6.17 -5.11 24.34
CA ARG A 441 -7.57 -4.89 24.72
C ARG A 441 -7.73 -3.65 25.61
N TYR A 442 -6.81 -3.40 26.55
CA TYR A 442 -6.79 -2.18 27.35
C TYR A 442 -6.50 -0.93 26.49
N GLU A 443 -5.50 -0.99 25.61
CA GLU A 443 -5.15 0.15 24.74
C GLU A 443 -6.31 0.55 23.82
N VAL A 444 -6.91 -0.43 23.13
CA VAL A 444 -8.01 -0.23 22.19
C VAL A 444 -9.25 0.31 22.92
N ALA A 445 -9.57 -0.22 24.10
CA ALA A 445 -10.67 0.29 24.92
C ALA A 445 -10.44 1.75 25.38
N GLN A 446 -9.21 2.10 25.76
CA GLN A 446 -8.86 3.47 26.14
C GLN A 446 -9.03 4.44 24.96
N ARG A 447 -8.48 4.10 23.79
CA ARG A 447 -8.63 4.92 22.57
C ARG A 447 -10.09 5.03 22.13
N GLY A 448 -10.87 3.95 22.27
CA GLY A 448 -12.32 3.94 22.04
C GLY A 448 -13.06 4.89 22.98
N ASN A 449 -12.70 4.94 24.27
CA ASN A 449 -13.29 5.89 25.22
C ASN A 449 -12.98 7.34 24.82
N VAL A 450 -11.73 7.63 24.42
CA VAL A 450 -11.33 8.97 23.97
C VAL A 450 -12.14 9.39 22.73
N LEU A 451 -12.29 8.49 21.76
CA LEU A 451 -13.08 8.75 20.55
C LEU A 451 -14.56 8.95 20.87
N ALA A 452 -15.16 8.10 21.70
CA ALA A 452 -16.55 8.24 22.13
C ALA A 452 -16.82 9.57 22.85
N LEU A 453 -15.91 9.98 23.74
CA LEU A 453 -15.99 11.28 24.42
C LEU A 453 -15.84 12.46 23.44
N LEU A 454 -14.95 12.36 22.46
CA LEU A 454 -14.84 13.36 21.40
C LEU A 454 -16.14 13.50 20.61
N LEU A 455 -16.70 12.39 20.14
CA LEU A 455 -17.96 12.39 19.38
C LEU A 455 -19.10 12.96 20.23
N LYS A 456 -19.17 12.63 21.52
CA LYS A 456 -20.18 13.19 22.44
C LYS A 456 -20.03 14.70 22.63
N ASN A 457 -18.80 15.20 22.82
CA ASN A 457 -18.55 16.58 23.20
C ASN A 457 -18.48 17.56 22.01
N TYR A 458 -18.20 17.07 20.79
CA TYR A 458 -17.92 17.90 19.63
C TYR A 458 -18.71 17.44 18.39
N SER A 459 -19.89 18.01 18.19
CA SER A 459 -20.79 17.69 17.06
C SER A 459 -20.15 17.89 15.68
N LYS A 460 -19.16 18.79 15.54
CA LYS A 460 -18.42 19.00 14.28
C LYS A 460 -17.70 17.73 13.80
N TYR A 461 -17.27 16.85 14.71
CA TYR A 461 -16.57 15.61 14.36
C TYR A 461 -17.52 14.45 14.09
N GLN A 462 -18.74 14.46 14.66
CA GLN A 462 -19.76 13.44 14.36
C GLN A 462 -20.12 13.38 12.88
N LYS A 463 -20.15 14.52 12.18
CA LYS A 463 -20.44 14.59 10.74
C LYS A 463 -19.26 14.18 9.85
N LYS A 464 -18.06 14.03 10.42
CA LYS A 464 -16.83 13.75 9.67
C LYS A 464 -16.30 12.35 9.93
N ILE A 465 -16.37 11.89 11.18
CA ILE A 465 -15.98 10.54 11.57
C ILE A 465 -17.21 9.66 11.49
N VAL A 466 -17.33 8.90 10.40
CA VAL A 466 -18.55 8.17 10.04
C VAL A 466 -18.45 6.68 10.34
N ALA A 467 -17.22 6.17 10.49
CA ALA A 467 -16.98 4.75 10.67
C ALA A 467 -15.76 4.42 11.55
N VAL A 468 -15.69 3.15 11.94
CA VAL A 468 -14.58 2.54 12.68
C VAL A 468 -14.04 1.34 11.90
N ASP A 469 -12.73 1.15 11.99
CA ASP A 469 -11.98 0.08 11.33
C ASP A 469 -10.97 -0.57 12.28
N ALA A 470 -10.52 -1.78 11.95
CA ALA A 470 -9.32 -2.37 12.52
C ALA A 470 -8.46 -3.07 11.45
N ALA A 471 -7.16 -2.73 11.41
CA ALA A 471 -6.19 -3.34 10.50
C ALA A 471 -4.75 -3.31 11.06
N ALA A 472 -3.76 -3.33 10.17
CA ALA A 472 -2.42 -3.90 10.33
C ALA A 472 -2.43 -5.43 10.22
N SER A 473 -1.30 -6.08 10.53
CA SER A 473 -1.08 -7.51 10.31
C SER A 473 -2.21 -8.36 10.88
N GLU A 474 -2.79 -9.23 10.04
CA GLU A 474 -3.84 -10.17 10.46
C GLU A 474 -3.31 -11.24 11.43
N PHE A 475 -2.01 -11.55 11.36
CA PHE A 475 -1.36 -12.49 12.29
C PHE A 475 -1.18 -11.93 13.70
N ASP A 476 -1.25 -10.61 13.86
CA ASP A 476 -0.94 -9.96 15.14
C ASP A 476 -2.10 -10.03 16.14
N ALA A 477 -3.34 -9.86 15.68
CA ALA A 477 -4.51 -9.89 16.54
C ALA A 477 -5.80 -10.28 15.79
N PRO A 478 -6.58 -11.26 16.31
CA PRO A 478 -7.84 -11.70 15.69
C PRO A 478 -9.02 -10.74 15.96
N PRO A 479 -10.13 -10.87 15.21
CA PRO A 479 -11.33 -10.03 15.37
C PRO A 479 -11.90 -9.95 16.78
N GLU A 480 -11.84 -11.03 17.57
CA GLU A 480 -12.30 -11.07 18.97
C GLU A 480 -11.66 -10.00 19.88
N VAL A 481 -10.48 -9.49 19.53
CA VAL A 481 -9.78 -8.45 20.30
C VAL A 481 -10.51 -7.11 20.17
N PHE A 482 -11.11 -6.85 19.01
CA PHE A 482 -11.73 -5.57 18.66
C PHE A 482 -13.25 -5.59 18.82
N ALA A 483 -13.87 -6.76 18.88
CA ALA A 483 -15.31 -6.92 19.08
C ALA A 483 -15.92 -6.01 20.18
N PRO A 484 -15.31 -5.86 21.38
CA PRO A 484 -15.84 -4.97 22.41
C PRO A 484 -15.79 -3.47 22.03
N VAL A 485 -14.74 -3.04 21.32
CA VAL A 485 -14.63 -1.61 20.92
C VAL A 485 -15.62 -1.30 19.79
N PHE A 486 -15.86 -2.22 18.87
CA PHE A 486 -16.85 -2.05 17.80
C PHE A 486 -18.26 -1.84 18.41
N ARG A 487 -18.65 -2.72 19.34
CA ARG A 487 -19.93 -2.56 20.06
C ARG A 487 -20.00 -1.26 20.86
N LYS A 488 -18.93 -0.86 21.55
CA LYS A 488 -18.85 0.42 22.26
C LYS A 488 -19.03 1.61 21.32
N MET A 489 -18.36 1.60 20.16
CA MET A 489 -18.47 2.69 19.19
C MET A 489 -19.86 2.76 18.56
N ARG A 490 -20.54 1.62 18.38
CA ARG A 490 -21.94 1.57 17.96
C ARG A 490 -22.85 2.24 18.97
N ARG A 491 -22.68 1.93 20.26
CA ARG A 491 -23.39 2.62 21.36
C ARG A 491 -23.07 4.11 21.44
N ALA A 492 -21.87 4.52 21.03
CA ALA A 492 -21.45 5.91 20.94
C ALA A 492 -22.02 6.65 19.70
N GLY A 493 -22.79 5.97 18.84
CA GLY A 493 -23.48 6.56 17.70
C GLY A 493 -22.76 6.44 16.35
N VAL A 494 -21.63 5.71 16.28
CA VAL A 494 -21.01 5.35 15.00
C VAL A 494 -21.91 4.35 14.28
N LYS A 495 -22.23 4.63 13.02
CA LYS A 495 -23.20 3.85 12.24
C LYS A 495 -22.56 2.76 11.39
N HIS A 496 -21.33 2.98 10.94
CA HIS A 496 -20.67 2.15 9.97
C HIS A 496 -19.38 1.55 10.52
N PHE A 497 -19.07 0.34 10.08
CA PHE A 497 -17.90 -0.41 10.49
C PHE A 497 -17.26 -1.07 9.28
N THR A 498 -15.94 -1.14 9.31
CA THR A 498 -15.16 -1.95 8.39
C THR A 498 -14.11 -2.74 9.17
N TYR A 499 -13.59 -3.81 8.61
CA TYR A 499 -12.56 -4.62 9.24
C TYR A 499 -11.69 -5.27 8.17
N HIS A 500 -10.37 -5.14 8.25
CA HIS A 500 -9.48 -5.83 7.32
C HIS A 500 -9.37 -7.29 7.70
N ALA A 501 -9.83 -8.18 6.81
CA ALA A 501 -9.79 -9.61 7.01
C ALA A 501 -9.64 -10.37 5.70
N GLY A 502 -8.86 -11.45 5.75
CA GLY A 502 -8.62 -12.33 4.61
C GLY A 502 -7.69 -11.74 3.55
N GLU A 503 -6.86 -10.76 3.88
CA GLU A 503 -5.77 -10.23 3.06
C GLU A 503 -4.51 -11.12 3.16
N ASP A 504 -4.08 -11.40 4.39
CA ASP A 504 -2.89 -12.19 4.71
C ASP A 504 -3.24 -13.36 5.65
N PHE A 505 -2.77 -14.56 5.32
CA PHE A 505 -3.20 -15.80 5.97
C PHE A 505 -2.27 -16.98 5.68
N TYR A 506 -2.23 -17.97 6.60
CA TYR A 506 -1.47 -19.21 6.39
C TYR A 506 -2.15 -20.11 5.36
N HIS A 507 -3.46 -20.36 5.51
CA HIS A 507 -4.29 -21.12 4.58
C HIS A 507 -5.47 -20.25 4.14
N ILE A 508 -5.99 -20.46 2.92
CA ILE A 508 -7.25 -19.83 2.47
C ILE A 508 -8.39 -20.01 3.50
N LEU A 509 -8.46 -21.16 4.18
CA LEU A 509 -9.44 -21.40 5.25
C LEU A 509 -9.24 -20.44 6.43
N SER A 510 -8.01 -20.13 6.80
CA SER A 510 -7.69 -19.14 7.84
C SER A 510 -8.17 -17.74 7.44
N GLY A 511 -7.93 -17.35 6.18
CA GLY A 511 -8.41 -16.06 5.67
C GLY A 511 -9.95 -15.97 5.62
N MET A 512 -10.63 -17.04 5.17
CA MET A 512 -12.10 -17.12 5.19
C MET A 512 -12.66 -17.11 6.62
N ARG A 513 -12.01 -17.81 7.54
CA ARG A 513 -12.36 -17.80 8.96
C ARG A 513 -12.22 -16.39 9.54
N ALA A 514 -11.14 -15.68 9.25
CA ALA A 514 -10.95 -14.30 9.70
C ALA A 514 -12.07 -13.36 9.20
N ILE A 515 -12.48 -13.49 7.93
CA ILE A 515 -13.63 -12.74 7.37
C ILE A 515 -14.89 -13.06 8.16
N TYR A 516 -15.18 -14.34 8.39
CA TYR A 516 -16.36 -14.77 9.12
C TYR A 516 -16.36 -14.30 10.57
N GLU A 517 -15.23 -14.44 11.27
CA GLU A 517 -15.02 -13.96 12.63
C GLU A 517 -15.20 -12.44 12.72
N ALA A 518 -14.69 -11.67 11.75
CA ALA A 518 -14.93 -10.22 11.70
C ALA A 518 -16.42 -9.90 11.60
N ILE A 519 -17.14 -10.56 10.69
CA ILE A 519 -18.60 -10.35 10.51
C ILE A 519 -19.36 -10.71 11.79
N VAL A 520 -19.07 -11.86 12.40
CA VAL A 520 -19.84 -12.37 13.53
C VAL A 520 -19.43 -11.71 14.85
N PHE A 521 -18.14 -11.63 15.15
CA PHE A 521 -17.65 -11.21 16.46
C PHE A 521 -17.72 -9.69 16.63
N CYS A 522 -17.40 -8.92 15.59
CA CYS A 522 -17.55 -7.47 15.58
C CYS A 522 -19.00 -7.03 15.30
N ASP A 523 -19.91 -7.99 15.08
CA ASP A 523 -21.33 -7.76 14.81
C ASP A 523 -21.52 -6.77 13.65
N LEU A 524 -20.86 -7.03 12.52
CA LEU A 524 -20.98 -6.20 11.32
C LEU A 524 -22.41 -6.31 10.77
N GLN A 525 -22.97 -5.16 10.45
CA GLN A 525 -24.36 -4.97 10.05
C GLN A 525 -24.48 -4.65 8.56
N LYS A 526 -25.71 -4.46 8.10
CA LYS A 526 -25.99 -4.13 6.69
C LYS A 526 -25.25 -2.86 6.27
N GLY A 527 -24.53 -2.94 5.16
CA GLY A 527 -23.70 -1.85 4.64
C GLY A 527 -22.31 -1.75 5.28
N ASP A 528 -22.01 -2.51 6.33
CA ASP A 528 -20.64 -2.61 6.86
C ASP A 528 -19.74 -3.39 5.89
N ARG A 529 -18.42 -3.22 6.05
CA ARG A 529 -17.44 -3.63 5.04
C ARG A 529 -16.39 -4.60 5.57
N ILE A 530 -15.83 -5.38 4.65
CA ILE A 530 -14.60 -6.16 4.87
C ILE A 530 -13.53 -5.61 3.92
N GLY A 531 -12.40 -5.19 4.50
CA GLY A 531 -11.20 -4.78 3.77
C GLY A 531 -10.53 -5.97 3.09
N HIS A 532 -10.17 -5.82 1.82
CA HIS A 532 -9.52 -6.78 0.93
C HIS A 532 -10.37 -8.02 0.59
N ALA A 533 -10.71 -8.84 1.59
CA ALA A 533 -11.39 -10.12 1.45
C ALA A 533 -10.74 -11.09 0.42
N THR A 534 -9.43 -10.99 0.17
CA THR A 534 -8.70 -11.75 -0.85
C THR A 534 -8.96 -13.25 -0.77
N ALA A 535 -8.98 -13.81 0.45
CA ALA A 535 -9.25 -15.23 0.72
C ALA A 535 -10.61 -15.72 0.17
N SER A 536 -11.58 -14.83 -0.03
CA SER A 536 -12.92 -15.20 -0.55
C SER A 536 -12.95 -15.36 -2.08
N GLY A 537 -11.93 -14.87 -2.80
CA GLY A 537 -11.86 -14.91 -4.27
C GLY A 537 -10.58 -15.52 -4.83
N LEU A 538 -9.56 -15.75 -4.01
CA LEU A 538 -8.27 -16.29 -4.45
C LEU A 538 -8.43 -17.73 -4.95
N SER A 539 -7.80 -18.05 -6.10
CA SER A 539 -7.77 -19.41 -6.63
C SER A 539 -6.99 -20.36 -5.71
N PRO A 540 -7.59 -21.46 -5.23
CA PRO A 540 -6.89 -22.43 -4.39
C PRO A 540 -5.67 -23.05 -5.06
N TRP A 541 -5.73 -23.27 -6.37
CA TRP A 541 -4.61 -23.80 -7.16
C TRP A 541 -3.46 -22.79 -7.28
N GLN A 542 -3.78 -21.51 -7.50
CA GLN A 542 -2.77 -20.45 -7.55
C GLN A 542 -2.05 -20.32 -6.21
N TRP A 543 -2.80 -20.35 -5.12
CA TRP A 543 -2.24 -20.33 -3.76
C TRP A 543 -1.35 -21.56 -3.50
N GLN A 544 -1.79 -22.77 -3.88
CA GLN A 544 -0.99 -23.98 -3.75
C GLN A 544 0.33 -23.91 -4.53
N ASN A 545 0.30 -23.35 -5.74
CA ASN A 545 1.50 -23.17 -6.55
C ASN A 545 2.53 -22.23 -5.90
N ALA A 546 2.08 -21.26 -5.10
CA ALA A 546 2.95 -20.35 -4.37
C ALA A 546 3.51 -20.98 -3.08
N ILE A 547 2.68 -21.70 -2.32
CA ILE A 547 3.06 -22.28 -1.02
C ILE A 547 3.81 -23.61 -1.17
N GLY A 548 3.48 -24.41 -2.18
CA GLY A 548 3.94 -25.78 -2.34
C GLY A 548 2.98 -26.83 -1.75
N LYS A 549 3.43 -28.08 -1.69
CA LYS A 549 2.61 -29.23 -1.26
C LYS A 549 2.48 -29.38 0.26
N GLU A 550 3.36 -28.74 1.02
CA GLU A 550 3.38 -28.80 2.47
C GLU A 550 3.28 -27.39 3.04
N LEU A 551 2.46 -27.19 4.06
CA LEU A 551 2.28 -25.91 4.75
C LEU A 551 2.76 -26.03 6.21
N LEU A 552 3.52 -25.03 6.66
CA LEU A 552 3.80 -24.82 8.09
C LEU A 552 2.79 -23.86 8.68
N VAL A 553 2.18 -24.26 9.80
CA VAL A 553 1.07 -23.54 10.43
C VAL A 553 1.07 -23.83 11.93
N LYS A 554 0.57 -22.89 12.75
CA LYS A 554 0.35 -23.14 14.18
C LYS A 554 -0.78 -24.14 14.35
N GLN A 555 -0.56 -25.15 15.19
CA GLN A 555 -1.52 -26.22 15.43
C GLN A 555 -2.92 -25.70 15.75
N GLY A 556 -3.02 -24.69 16.60
CA GLY A 556 -4.30 -24.11 16.97
C GLY A 556 -5.01 -23.33 15.86
N ASP A 557 -4.25 -22.66 14.98
CA ASP A 557 -4.83 -21.97 13.82
C ASP A 557 -5.48 -22.99 12.87
N TYR A 558 -4.83 -24.13 12.63
CA TYR A 558 -5.41 -25.19 11.80
C TYR A 558 -6.58 -25.90 12.48
N LEU A 559 -6.55 -26.09 13.81
CA LEU A 559 -7.71 -26.57 14.58
C LEU A 559 -8.93 -25.66 14.38
N ASP A 560 -8.73 -24.34 14.52
CA ASP A 560 -9.79 -23.36 14.34
C ASP A 560 -10.31 -23.33 12.89
N ASP A 561 -9.44 -23.51 11.89
CA ASP A 561 -9.82 -23.59 10.47
C ASP A 561 -10.71 -24.81 10.18
N LEU A 562 -10.43 -25.96 10.80
CA LEU A 562 -11.25 -27.17 10.70
C LEU A 562 -12.59 -27.01 11.42
N ILE A 563 -12.62 -26.40 12.61
CA ILE A 563 -13.87 -26.07 13.32
C ILE A 563 -14.72 -25.10 12.49
N PHE A 564 -14.11 -24.08 11.89
CA PHE A 564 -14.80 -23.14 10.99
C PHE A 564 -15.37 -23.85 9.75
N SER A 565 -14.59 -24.73 9.14
CA SER A 565 -15.05 -25.51 7.98
C SER A 565 -16.25 -26.40 8.33
N TYR A 566 -16.19 -27.11 9.47
CA TYR A 566 -17.33 -27.85 10.02
C TYR A 566 -18.55 -26.95 10.22
N HIS A 567 -18.35 -25.81 10.89
CA HIS A 567 -19.42 -24.83 11.17
C HIS A 567 -20.11 -24.38 9.89
N LEU A 568 -19.35 -23.99 8.87
CA LEU A 568 -19.91 -23.48 7.62
C LEU A 568 -20.67 -24.58 6.87
N ILE A 569 -20.11 -25.79 6.77
CA ILE A 569 -20.76 -26.94 6.11
C ILE A 569 -22.11 -27.25 6.76
N VAL A 570 -22.14 -27.35 8.09
CA VAL A 570 -23.36 -27.70 8.84
C VAL A 570 -24.37 -26.56 8.82
N LYS A 571 -23.95 -25.33 9.11
CA LYS A 571 -24.83 -24.15 9.14
C LYS A 571 -25.50 -23.89 7.79
N ARG A 572 -24.76 -24.07 6.70
CA ARG A 572 -25.23 -23.82 5.33
C ARG A 572 -25.85 -25.05 4.66
N ARG A 573 -25.79 -26.22 5.31
CA ARG A 573 -26.28 -27.51 4.80
C ARG A 573 -25.67 -27.83 3.43
N ILE A 574 -24.34 -27.75 3.33
CA ILE A 574 -23.62 -28.03 2.08
C ILE A 574 -23.54 -29.54 1.89
N GLU A 575 -24.60 -30.14 1.33
CA GLU A 575 -24.76 -31.59 1.25
C GLU A 575 -23.59 -32.30 0.56
N SER A 576 -23.01 -31.69 -0.47
CA SER A 576 -21.86 -32.22 -1.21
C SER A 576 -20.61 -32.39 -0.34
N LEU A 577 -20.50 -31.66 0.77
CA LEU A 577 -19.35 -31.69 1.68
C LEU A 577 -19.60 -32.50 2.96
N HIS A 578 -20.81 -33.05 3.17
CA HIS A 578 -21.13 -33.84 4.36
C HIS A 578 -20.22 -35.09 4.50
N ILE A 579 -19.74 -35.64 3.39
CA ILE A 579 -18.81 -36.77 3.39
C ILE A 579 -17.47 -36.47 4.07
N LEU A 580 -17.09 -35.19 4.19
CA LEU A 580 -15.85 -34.75 4.83
C LEU A 580 -15.97 -34.66 6.35
N LEU A 581 -17.20 -34.55 6.89
CA LEU A 581 -17.42 -34.29 8.32
C LEU A 581 -16.75 -35.32 9.24
N PRO A 582 -16.78 -36.64 8.98
CA PRO A 582 -16.10 -37.61 9.85
C PRO A 582 -14.58 -37.39 9.92
N PHE A 583 -13.96 -37.02 8.80
CA PHE A 583 -12.51 -36.76 8.73
C PHE A 583 -12.14 -35.48 9.48
N ILE A 584 -12.92 -34.40 9.28
CA ILE A 584 -12.76 -33.15 10.02
C ILE A 584 -12.91 -33.39 11.53
N ILE A 585 -13.97 -34.10 11.95
CA ILE A 585 -14.23 -34.40 13.38
C ILE A 585 -13.09 -35.20 13.99
N ASN A 586 -12.59 -36.21 13.29
CA ASN A 586 -11.48 -37.04 13.77
C ASN A 586 -10.21 -36.20 13.98
N GLU A 587 -9.87 -35.35 13.01
CA GLU A 587 -8.67 -34.51 13.12
C GLU A 587 -8.80 -33.43 14.20
N VAL A 588 -9.97 -32.79 14.29
CA VAL A 588 -10.30 -31.86 15.38
C VAL A 588 -10.14 -32.51 16.74
N ASN A 589 -10.61 -33.75 16.93
CA ASN A 589 -10.46 -34.48 18.20
C ASN A 589 -8.98 -34.75 18.55
N ASN A 590 -8.16 -35.12 17.56
CA ASN A 590 -6.72 -35.36 17.77
C ASN A 590 -6.00 -34.07 18.19
N MET A 591 -6.24 -32.99 17.46
CA MET A 591 -5.61 -31.69 17.73
C MET A 591 -6.09 -31.08 19.04
N CYS A 592 -7.37 -31.23 19.36
CA CYS A 592 -7.97 -30.85 20.63
C CYS A 592 -7.24 -31.51 21.81
N PHE A 593 -7.02 -32.83 21.75
CA PHE A 593 -6.27 -33.55 22.77
C PHE A 593 -4.84 -33.02 22.90
N ASN A 594 -4.16 -32.77 21.78
CA ASN A 594 -2.80 -32.26 21.80
C ASN A 594 -2.67 -30.86 22.41
N ILE A 595 -3.69 -30.01 22.27
CA ILE A 595 -3.70 -28.63 22.78
C ILE A 595 -4.21 -28.58 24.22
N TYR A 596 -5.38 -29.16 24.49
CA TYR A 596 -6.09 -29.00 25.76
C TYR A 596 -5.89 -30.19 26.71
N ASN A 597 -5.27 -31.28 26.27
CA ASN A 597 -5.09 -32.52 27.03
C ASN A 597 -6.41 -33.16 27.48
N ASP A 598 -7.46 -32.94 26.72
CA ASP A 598 -8.79 -33.52 26.92
C ASP A 598 -9.54 -33.62 25.58
N HIS A 599 -10.62 -34.40 25.56
CA HIS A 599 -11.50 -34.58 24.41
C HIS A 599 -12.81 -33.83 24.61
N TYR A 600 -13.12 -32.94 23.67
CA TYR A 600 -14.39 -32.21 23.64
C TYR A 600 -15.14 -32.56 22.34
N PRO A 601 -16.46 -32.81 22.42
CA PRO A 601 -17.29 -32.91 21.22
C PRO A 601 -17.14 -31.67 20.34
N ILE A 602 -17.09 -31.84 19.01
CA ILE A 602 -16.90 -30.72 18.07
C ILE A 602 -17.93 -29.61 18.23
N THR A 603 -19.18 -29.95 18.57
CA THR A 603 -20.26 -28.97 18.80
C THR A 603 -19.99 -28.07 20.00
N LEU A 604 -19.26 -28.57 21.00
CA LEU A 604 -18.84 -27.80 22.17
C LEU A 604 -17.64 -26.91 21.82
N LEU A 605 -16.67 -27.43 21.07
CA LEU A 605 -15.55 -26.65 20.53
C LEU A 605 -16.04 -25.50 19.64
N GLU A 606 -17.00 -25.77 18.78
CA GLU A 606 -17.69 -24.78 17.93
C GLU A 606 -18.35 -23.69 18.77
N GLN A 607 -19.12 -24.05 19.80
CA GLN A 607 -19.73 -23.08 20.71
C GLN A 607 -18.69 -22.24 21.47
N ALA A 608 -17.59 -22.86 21.91
CA ALA A 608 -16.51 -22.16 22.60
C ALA A 608 -15.73 -21.23 21.67
N TRP A 609 -15.52 -21.62 20.41
CA TRP A 609 -14.99 -20.76 19.36
C TRP A 609 -15.92 -19.57 19.09
N LEU A 610 -17.22 -19.80 18.91
CA LEU A 610 -18.20 -18.73 18.74
C LEU A 610 -18.27 -17.80 19.97
N MET A 611 -18.08 -18.32 21.18
CA MET A 611 -18.08 -17.54 22.43
C MET A 611 -16.94 -16.53 22.50
N ARG A 612 -15.90 -16.65 21.67
CA ARG A 612 -14.78 -15.71 21.59
C ARG A 612 -15.17 -14.27 21.24
N GLN A 613 -16.38 -14.04 20.74
CA GLN A 613 -16.94 -12.67 20.63
C GLN A 613 -17.12 -11.94 21.98
N CYS A 614 -17.12 -12.67 23.10
CA CYS A 614 -17.20 -12.11 24.45
C CYS A 614 -15.84 -11.53 24.87
N CYS A 615 -15.84 -10.41 25.61
CA CYS A 615 -14.61 -9.89 26.18
C CYS A 615 -14.14 -10.82 27.32
N PRO A 616 -12.96 -11.47 27.24
CA PRO A 616 -12.48 -12.37 28.29
C PRO A 616 -12.23 -11.66 29.63
N ILE A 617 -11.89 -10.36 29.63
CA ILE A 617 -11.71 -9.58 30.85
C ILE A 617 -13.01 -9.47 31.64
N HIS A 618 -14.15 -9.41 30.93
CA HIS A 618 -15.48 -9.35 31.53
C HIS A 618 -16.04 -10.74 31.77
N ALA A 619 -15.83 -11.70 30.87
CA ALA A 619 -16.43 -13.03 30.94
C ALA A 619 -15.76 -13.94 31.98
N LEU A 620 -14.42 -13.91 32.09
CA LEU A 620 -13.66 -14.83 32.95
C LEU A 620 -13.59 -14.38 34.42
N ASP A 621 -13.93 -13.12 34.72
CA ASP A 621 -13.93 -12.62 36.10
C ASP A 621 -15.22 -13.01 36.83
N LYS A 622 -15.10 -13.43 38.09
CA LYS A 622 -16.23 -13.86 38.91
C LYS A 622 -16.87 -12.70 39.70
N SER A 623 -16.16 -11.59 39.89
CA SER A 623 -16.65 -10.42 40.63
C SER A 623 -16.85 -9.23 39.69
N ARG A 624 -18.05 -8.67 39.73
CA ARG A 624 -18.37 -7.45 38.98
C ARG A 624 -17.57 -6.26 39.51
N GLU A 625 -17.43 -6.18 40.83
CA GLU A 625 -16.69 -5.13 41.52
C GLU A 625 -15.22 -5.10 41.05
N ASN A 626 -14.60 -6.28 40.90
CA ASN A 626 -13.23 -6.39 40.41
C ASN A 626 -13.07 -5.86 38.98
N VAL A 627 -14.03 -6.13 38.08
CA VAL A 627 -13.98 -5.62 36.71
C VAL A 627 -14.26 -4.12 36.66
N MET A 628 -15.17 -3.61 37.50
CA MET A 628 -15.47 -2.18 37.61
C MET A 628 -14.24 -1.33 37.95
N LEU A 629 -13.30 -1.87 38.72
CA LEU A 629 -12.04 -1.20 39.03
C LEU A 629 -11.08 -1.13 37.83
N LYS A 630 -11.33 -1.90 36.76
CA LYS A 630 -10.51 -1.90 35.55
C LYS A 630 -10.99 -0.79 34.60
N HIS A 631 -10.05 -0.05 34.00
CA HIS A 631 -10.35 1.02 33.02
C HIS A 631 -11.07 0.57 31.73
N VAL A 632 -11.26 -0.74 31.56
CA VAL A 632 -11.97 -1.36 30.43
C VAL A 632 -13.42 -1.73 30.75
N TYR A 633 -13.89 -1.49 31.98
CA TYR A 633 -15.26 -1.82 32.37
C TYR A 633 -16.28 -1.19 31.42
N ASP A 634 -17.27 -2.00 31.09
CA ASP A 634 -18.41 -1.63 30.26
C ASP A 634 -19.55 -2.55 30.69
N GLU A 635 -20.68 -1.96 31.06
CA GLU A 635 -21.80 -2.68 31.65
C GLU A 635 -22.47 -3.63 30.65
N GLU A 636 -22.60 -3.21 29.39
CA GLU A 636 -23.18 -4.03 28.33
C GLU A 636 -22.28 -5.25 28.04
N GLU A 637 -20.96 -5.06 28.06
CA GLU A 637 -20.00 -6.16 27.89
C GLU A 637 -20.04 -7.16 29.05
N TRP A 638 -20.38 -6.74 30.27
CA TRP A 638 -20.53 -7.64 31.42
C TRP A 638 -21.71 -8.61 31.24
N PHE A 639 -22.81 -8.15 30.65
CA PHE A 639 -24.01 -8.96 30.41
C PHE A 639 -24.04 -9.64 29.04
N PHE A 640 -23.15 -9.26 28.12
CA PHE A 640 -23.14 -9.72 26.72
C PHE A 640 -23.17 -11.25 26.56
N MET A 641 -22.38 -11.98 27.34
CA MET A 641 -22.30 -13.45 27.27
C MET A 641 -23.64 -14.12 27.55
N VAL A 642 -24.35 -13.67 28.60
CA VAL A 642 -25.67 -14.20 28.99
C VAL A 642 -26.72 -13.77 27.96
N ASN A 643 -26.69 -12.51 27.53
CA ASN A 643 -27.62 -11.98 26.53
C ASN A 643 -27.49 -12.67 25.16
N LYS A 644 -26.30 -13.15 24.79
CA LYS A 644 -26.07 -13.94 23.58
C LYS A 644 -26.43 -15.43 23.74
N GLY A 645 -26.80 -15.88 24.94
CA GLY A 645 -27.21 -17.25 25.21
C GLY A 645 -26.06 -18.26 25.26
N PHE A 646 -24.81 -17.81 25.50
CA PHE A 646 -23.69 -18.74 25.70
C PHE A 646 -23.74 -19.46 27.04
N ALA A 647 -24.43 -18.88 28.02
CA ALA A 647 -24.71 -19.50 29.31
C ALA A 647 -25.98 -18.90 29.93
N ASP A 648 -26.78 -19.72 30.62
CA ASP A 648 -27.99 -19.28 31.32
C ASP A 648 -27.67 -18.37 32.50
N THR A 649 -26.53 -18.62 33.15
CA THR A 649 -25.97 -17.78 34.21
C THR A 649 -24.45 -17.72 34.03
N ARG A 650 -23.76 -16.86 34.79
CA ARG A 650 -22.28 -16.75 34.75
C ARG A 650 -21.55 -17.92 35.45
N THR A 651 -22.21 -19.06 35.62
CA THR A 651 -21.63 -20.28 36.21
C THR A 651 -20.85 -21.08 35.17
N SER A 652 -19.84 -21.83 35.62
CA SER A 652 -19.04 -22.70 34.75
C SER A 652 -19.91 -23.76 34.07
N ASN A 653 -19.80 -23.86 32.75
CA ASN A 653 -20.24 -25.00 31.94
C ASN A 653 -19.04 -25.46 31.09
N LYS A 654 -19.17 -26.57 30.36
CA LYS A 654 -18.03 -27.08 29.57
C LYS A 654 -17.61 -26.16 28.41
N VAL A 655 -18.52 -25.33 27.87
CA VAL A 655 -18.17 -24.33 26.85
C VAL A 655 -17.25 -23.26 27.45
N PHE A 656 -17.56 -22.81 28.67
CA PHE A 656 -16.75 -21.88 29.44
C PHE A 656 -15.37 -22.46 29.77
N GLU A 657 -15.30 -23.74 30.12
CA GLU A 657 -14.03 -24.45 30.35
C GLU A 657 -13.11 -24.41 29.12
N VAL A 658 -13.62 -24.70 27.92
CA VAL A 658 -12.82 -24.61 26.68
C VAL A 658 -12.46 -23.16 26.35
N PHE A 659 -13.39 -22.22 26.55
CA PHE A 659 -13.12 -20.79 26.36
C PHE A 659 -12.00 -20.28 27.28
N GLU A 660 -12.03 -20.66 28.56
CA GLU A 660 -10.94 -20.39 29.52
C GLU A 660 -9.63 -21.08 29.10
N ALA A 661 -9.71 -22.35 28.67
CA ALA A 661 -8.58 -23.12 28.19
C ALA A 661 -7.91 -22.49 26.96
N TYR A 662 -8.68 -21.91 26.03
CA TYR A 662 -8.17 -21.16 24.88
C TYR A 662 -7.33 -19.94 25.30
N HIS A 663 -7.74 -19.26 26.37
CA HIS A 663 -7.00 -18.12 26.90
C HIS A 663 -5.88 -18.52 27.87
N ASN A 664 -5.84 -19.71 28.44
CA ASN A 664 -4.77 -20.11 29.36
C ASN A 664 -3.40 -20.21 28.66
N LEU A 665 -2.38 -19.53 29.21
CA LEU A 665 -1.03 -19.44 28.63
C LEU A 665 -0.35 -20.79 28.36
N ASP A 666 -0.56 -21.81 29.19
CA ASP A 666 0.08 -23.12 28.99
C ASP A 666 -0.50 -23.86 27.79
N ASN A 667 -1.81 -23.71 27.56
CA ASN A 667 -2.45 -24.21 26.35
C ASN A 667 -2.05 -23.38 25.12
N ARG A 668 -1.81 -22.06 25.26
CA ARG A 668 -1.30 -21.24 24.14
C ARG A 668 0.03 -21.76 23.60
N LYS A 669 0.94 -22.19 24.46
CA LYS A 669 2.22 -22.78 24.00
C LYS A 669 2.02 -24.01 23.11
N LYS A 670 1.02 -24.85 23.43
CA LYS A 670 0.66 -26.03 22.62
C LYS A 670 -0.11 -25.63 21.37
N PHE A 671 -0.97 -24.62 21.47
CA PHE A 671 -1.71 -24.01 20.36
C PHE A 671 -0.75 -23.43 19.31
N ASP A 672 0.27 -22.67 19.74
CA ASP A 672 1.24 -21.99 18.88
C ASP A 672 2.36 -22.91 18.37
N LYS A 673 2.34 -24.20 18.74
CA LYS A 673 3.29 -25.18 18.22
C LYS A 673 3.15 -25.28 16.71
N ILE A 674 4.24 -25.10 15.99
CA ILE A 674 4.27 -25.23 14.52
C ILE A 674 4.16 -26.72 14.16
N ILE A 675 3.23 -27.02 13.27
CA ILE A 675 3.04 -28.31 12.64
C ILE A 675 3.18 -28.18 11.12
N LYS A 676 3.41 -29.32 10.47
CA LYS A 676 3.42 -29.43 9.02
C LYS A 676 2.20 -30.21 8.58
N ILE A 677 1.48 -29.70 7.58
CA ILE A 677 0.29 -30.33 7.01
C ILE A 677 0.38 -30.37 5.48
N ASP A 678 -0.36 -31.28 4.85
CA ASP A 678 -0.80 -31.10 3.46
C ASP A 678 -2.10 -30.28 3.50
N PRO A 679 -2.11 -29.06 2.91
CA PRO A 679 -3.26 -28.16 3.00
C PRO A 679 -4.52 -28.74 2.35
N PHE A 680 -4.39 -29.68 1.41
CA PHE A 680 -5.50 -30.31 0.73
C PHE A 680 -5.63 -31.79 1.07
N ASP A 681 -5.22 -32.23 2.27
CA ASP A 681 -5.41 -33.62 2.69
C ASP A 681 -6.89 -33.95 2.91
N ILE A 682 -7.57 -33.20 3.78
CA ILE A 682 -8.99 -33.39 4.11
C ILE A 682 -9.89 -32.58 3.16
N ILE A 683 -9.64 -31.26 3.07
CA ILE A 683 -10.46 -30.33 2.29
C ILE A 683 -9.72 -30.01 1.00
N LYS A 684 -10.18 -30.55 -0.14
CA LYS A 684 -9.56 -30.36 -1.46
C LYS A 684 -9.80 -28.95 -2.03
N ALA A 685 -9.06 -28.58 -3.07
CA ALA A 685 -9.11 -27.26 -3.71
C ALA A 685 -10.55 -26.89 -4.15
N GLU A 686 -11.26 -27.82 -4.76
CA GLU A 686 -12.66 -27.68 -5.18
C GLU A 686 -13.61 -27.51 -3.99
N HIS A 687 -13.31 -28.11 -2.84
CA HIS A 687 -14.08 -27.93 -1.61
C HIS A 687 -13.86 -26.53 -1.03
N VAL A 688 -12.63 -26.00 -1.10
CA VAL A 688 -12.33 -24.62 -0.69
C VAL A 688 -13.11 -23.62 -1.55
N GLU A 689 -13.18 -23.82 -2.87
CA GLU A 689 -13.97 -22.95 -3.76
C GLU A 689 -15.47 -22.97 -3.40
N LEU A 690 -16.03 -24.13 -3.06
CA LEU A 690 -17.42 -24.22 -2.58
C LEU A 690 -17.63 -23.47 -1.25
N LEU A 691 -16.67 -23.54 -0.32
CA LEU A 691 -16.73 -22.80 0.94
C LEU A 691 -16.61 -21.28 0.71
N GLN A 692 -15.78 -20.83 -0.23
CA GLN A 692 -15.68 -19.43 -0.65
C GLN A 692 -17.03 -18.90 -1.15
N LEU A 693 -17.70 -19.65 -2.04
CA LEU A 693 -19.01 -19.28 -2.57
C LEU A 693 -20.08 -19.20 -1.46
N GLU A 694 -20.07 -20.10 -0.48
CA GLU A 694 -21.01 -20.03 0.63
C GLU A 694 -20.73 -18.87 1.60
N LEU A 695 -19.46 -18.53 1.83
CA LEU A 695 -19.09 -17.33 2.58
C LEU A 695 -19.57 -16.06 1.87
N LEU A 696 -19.33 -15.94 0.56
CA LEU A 696 -19.81 -14.82 -0.27
C LEU A 696 -21.34 -14.71 -0.26
N ASN A 697 -22.04 -15.84 -0.29
CA ASN A 697 -23.50 -15.88 -0.17
C ASN A 697 -23.98 -15.45 1.23
N GLU A 698 -23.27 -15.81 2.30
CA GLU A 698 -23.52 -15.30 3.66
C GLU A 698 -23.34 -13.78 3.73
N MET A 699 -22.23 -13.26 3.19
CA MET A 699 -21.96 -11.82 3.10
C MET A 699 -23.06 -11.09 2.35
N THR A 700 -23.50 -11.63 1.20
CA THR A 700 -24.59 -11.06 0.40
C THR A 700 -25.90 -10.99 1.18
N LYS A 701 -26.30 -12.08 1.87
CA LYS A 701 -27.52 -12.12 2.70
C LYS A 701 -27.51 -11.11 3.86
N LYS A 702 -26.31 -10.81 4.38
CA LYS A 702 -26.10 -9.82 5.44
C LYS A 702 -25.87 -8.40 4.90
N GLU A 703 -25.82 -8.22 3.59
CA GLU A 703 -25.45 -6.97 2.92
C GLU A 703 -24.08 -6.44 3.39
N ILE A 704 -23.12 -7.35 3.61
CA ILE A 704 -21.72 -6.99 3.89
C ILE A 704 -21.02 -6.70 2.56
N VAL A 705 -20.31 -5.60 2.49
CA VAL A 705 -19.66 -5.11 1.27
C VAL A 705 -18.16 -5.41 1.31
N ILE A 706 -17.56 -5.68 0.15
CA ILE A 706 -16.12 -5.92 0.02
C ILE A 706 -15.43 -4.65 -0.45
N GLU A 707 -14.38 -4.22 0.25
CA GLU A 707 -13.46 -3.19 -0.25
C GLU A 707 -12.30 -3.91 -0.96
N THR A 708 -12.03 -3.59 -2.22
CA THR A 708 -10.91 -4.16 -2.98
C THR A 708 -9.92 -3.08 -3.38
N LEU A 709 -8.63 -3.39 -3.21
CA LEU A 709 -7.53 -2.45 -3.34
C LEU A 709 -6.54 -3.02 -4.36
N PRO A 710 -6.71 -2.78 -5.66
CA PRO A 710 -6.11 -3.64 -6.68
C PRO A 710 -4.58 -3.76 -6.62
N THR A 711 -3.85 -2.66 -6.58
CA THR A 711 -2.39 -2.69 -6.47
C THR A 711 -1.92 -3.28 -5.15
N SER A 712 -2.55 -2.91 -4.03
CA SER A 712 -2.24 -3.44 -2.70
C SER A 712 -2.45 -4.96 -2.64
N ASN A 713 -3.62 -5.43 -3.06
CA ASN A 713 -3.97 -6.85 -3.15
C ASN A 713 -2.97 -7.63 -3.99
N VAL A 714 -2.51 -7.08 -5.13
CA VAL A 714 -1.52 -7.74 -5.99
C VAL A 714 -0.13 -7.81 -5.34
N ARG A 715 0.26 -6.84 -4.51
CA ARG A 715 1.57 -6.79 -3.85
C ARG A 715 1.63 -7.56 -2.53
N ILE A 716 0.55 -7.54 -1.77
CA ILE A 716 0.45 -8.19 -0.46
C ILE A 716 -0.06 -9.63 -0.59
N GLY A 717 -1.07 -9.85 -1.43
CA GLY A 717 -1.68 -11.17 -1.61
C GLY A 717 -0.81 -12.14 -2.42
N PHE A 718 -1.34 -13.36 -2.61
CA PHE A 718 -0.69 -14.44 -3.34
C PHE A 718 -0.82 -14.29 -4.86
N HIS A 719 -0.45 -13.13 -5.39
CA HIS A 719 -0.54 -12.76 -6.79
C HIS A 719 0.85 -12.57 -7.39
N GLN A 720 1.05 -13.03 -8.63
CA GLN A 720 2.31 -12.75 -9.35
C GLN A 720 2.30 -11.35 -9.95
N ASN A 721 1.14 -10.96 -10.48
CA ASN A 721 0.82 -9.67 -11.06
C ASN A 721 -0.70 -9.60 -11.29
N PHE A 722 -1.18 -8.53 -11.94
CA PHE A 722 -2.60 -8.31 -12.23
C PHE A 722 -3.28 -9.43 -13.03
N SER A 723 -2.53 -10.30 -13.75
CA SER A 723 -3.12 -11.43 -14.47
C SER A 723 -3.75 -12.49 -13.57
N THR A 724 -3.35 -12.50 -12.30
CA THR A 724 -3.81 -13.46 -11.29
C THR A 724 -4.80 -12.84 -10.31
N TYR A 725 -5.21 -11.59 -10.52
CA TYR A 725 -6.00 -10.81 -9.56
C TYR A 725 -7.40 -11.40 -9.35
N HIS A 726 -7.76 -11.62 -8.09
CA HIS A 726 -8.95 -12.38 -7.71
C HIS A 726 -10.30 -11.70 -8.04
N LEU A 727 -10.30 -10.40 -8.34
CA LEU A 727 -11.51 -9.70 -8.81
C LEU A 727 -12.11 -10.37 -10.06
N PHE A 728 -11.27 -10.97 -10.92
CA PHE A 728 -11.75 -11.75 -12.06
C PHE A 728 -12.65 -12.91 -11.62
N ASN A 729 -12.32 -13.62 -10.54
CA ASN A 729 -13.12 -14.74 -10.04
C ASN A 729 -14.47 -14.26 -9.50
N TRP A 730 -14.50 -13.16 -8.75
CA TRP A 730 -15.75 -12.55 -8.31
C TRP A 730 -16.62 -12.12 -9.50
N ALA A 731 -16.04 -11.49 -10.52
CA ALA A 731 -16.76 -11.09 -11.72
C ALA A 731 -17.29 -12.30 -12.51
N LYS A 732 -16.48 -13.35 -12.67
CA LYS A 732 -16.86 -14.60 -13.31
C LYS A 732 -18.00 -15.28 -12.58
N TRP A 733 -17.89 -15.48 -11.26
CA TRP A 733 -18.93 -16.13 -10.47
C TRP A 733 -20.23 -15.33 -10.45
N HIS A 734 -20.16 -14.00 -10.47
CA HIS A 734 -21.35 -13.14 -10.63
C HIS A 734 -22.07 -13.44 -11.96
N ASP A 735 -21.34 -13.53 -13.07
CA ASP A 735 -21.92 -13.86 -14.38
C ASP A 735 -22.50 -15.29 -14.43
N GLU A 736 -21.96 -16.20 -13.63
CA GLU A 736 -22.49 -17.56 -13.42
C GLU A 736 -23.73 -17.59 -12.48
N GLY A 737 -24.22 -16.43 -12.04
CA GLY A 737 -25.40 -16.29 -11.19
C GLY A 737 -25.14 -16.63 -9.72
N LYS A 738 -23.88 -16.64 -9.28
CA LYS A 738 -23.54 -16.82 -7.85
C LYS A 738 -23.79 -15.51 -7.08
N SER A 739 -24.14 -15.66 -5.80
CA SER A 739 -24.31 -14.53 -4.88
C SER A 739 -22.96 -13.92 -4.52
N ILE A 740 -22.60 -12.83 -5.19
CA ILE A 740 -21.39 -12.04 -4.90
C ILE A 740 -21.82 -10.75 -4.21
N PRO A 741 -21.21 -10.38 -3.06
CA PRO A 741 -21.54 -9.13 -2.39
C PRO A 741 -21.16 -7.91 -3.25
N PRO A 742 -21.71 -6.72 -2.95
CA PRO A 742 -21.25 -5.49 -3.59
C PRO A 742 -19.75 -5.28 -3.34
N ILE A 743 -19.05 -4.76 -4.33
CA ILE A 743 -17.59 -4.55 -4.28
C ILE A 743 -17.31 -3.08 -4.56
N VAL A 744 -16.58 -2.46 -3.64
CA VAL A 744 -16.13 -1.06 -3.74
C VAL A 744 -14.62 -1.00 -3.90
N VAL A 745 -14.11 0.08 -4.49
CA VAL A 745 -12.67 0.24 -4.80
C VAL A 745 -12.03 1.29 -3.90
N GLY A 746 -10.77 1.09 -3.54
CA GLY A 746 -9.93 2.13 -2.97
C GLY A 746 -8.45 1.97 -3.31
N SER A 747 -7.63 2.94 -2.92
CA SER A 747 -6.22 3.06 -3.35
C SER A 747 -5.18 2.72 -2.30
N ASP A 748 -5.60 2.47 -1.06
CA ASP A 748 -4.76 2.08 0.07
C ASP A 748 -3.72 3.14 0.49
N ASP A 749 -2.42 2.80 0.47
CA ASP A 749 -1.27 3.67 0.67
C ASP A 749 -0.68 4.12 -0.68
N THR A 750 -1.22 5.21 -1.26
CA THR A 750 -0.87 5.67 -2.62
C THR A 750 0.62 5.93 -2.85
N GLY A 751 1.37 6.27 -1.80
CA GLY A 751 2.80 6.55 -1.87
C GLY A 751 3.64 5.27 -1.85
N ILE A 752 3.22 4.24 -1.12
CA ILE A 752 3.91 2.95 -1.04
C ILE A 752 3.62 2.11 -2.29
N PHE A 753 2.41 2.19 -2.84
CA PHE A 753 2.02 1.45 -4.05
C PHE A 753 2.21 2.24 -5.35
N ALA A 754 2.59 3.51 -5.26
CA ALA A 754 2.78 4.42 -6.40
C ALA A 754 1.56 4.46 -7.33
N THR A 755 0.40 4.81 -6.78
CA THR A 755 -0.90 4.76 -7.49
C THR A 755 -1.84 5.89 -7.05
N ASN A 756 -3.02 5.96 -7.65
CA ASN A 756 -4.16 6.78 -7.24
C ASN A 756 -5.46 6.09 -7.69
N ILE A 757 -6.62 6.57 -7.22
CA ILE A 757 -7.90 5.91 -7.50
C ILE A 757 -8.18 5.73 -9.00
N TYR A 758 -7.85 6.69 -9.85
CA TYR A 758 -8.04 6.54 -11.29
C TYR A 758 -7.20 5.38 -11.82
N ASN A 759 -5.94 5.29 -11.40
CA ASN A 759 -5.03 4.23 -11.84
C ASN A 759 -5.45 2.85 -11.29
N GLU A 760 -6.10 2.76 -10.13
CA GLU A 760 -6.71 1.50 -9.67
C GLU A 760 -7.82 1.02 -10.60
N TYR A 761 -8.75 1.91 -10.99
CA TYR A 761 -9.77 1.58 -11.98
C TYR A 761 -9.17 1.27 -13.36
N ALA A 762 -8.12 1.97 -13.77
CA ALA A 762 -7.41 1.69 -15.01
C ALA A 762 -6.71 0.32 -14.96
N ASN A 763 -6.11 -0.06 -13.82
CA ASN A 763 -5.48 -1.35 -13.62
C ASN A 763 -6.52 -2.49 -13.74
N ILE A 764 -7.70 -2.34 -13.14
CA ILE A 764 -8.82 -3.28 -13.29
C ILE A 764 -9.25 -3.36 -14.76
N TYR A 765 -9.50 -2.22 -15.39
CA TYR A 765 -9.95 -2.14 -16.78
C TYR A 765 -8.99 -2.87 -17.72
N CYS A 766 -7.70 -2.55 -17.62
CA CYS A 766 -6.67 -3.12 -18.49
C CYS A 766 -6.41 -4.59 -18.20
N ALA A 767 -6.51 -5.05 -16.95
CA ALA A 767 -6.36 -6.47 -16.64
C ALA A 767 -7.51 -7.30 -17.26
N LEU A 768 -8.76 -6.84 -17.14
CA LEU A 768 -9.91 -7.53 -17.73
C LEU A 768 -9.88 -7.52 -19.26
N LEU A 769 -9.43 -6.42 -19.87
CA LEU A 769 -9.35 -6.26 -21.32
C LEU A 769 -8.17 -7.05 -21.91
N ASN A 770 -6.95 -6.84 -21.42
CA ASN A 770 -5.73 -7.29 -22.06
C ASN A 770 -5.36 -8.72 -21.65
N THR A 771 -5.58 -9.09 -20.38
CA THR A 771 -5.24 -10.43 -19.87
C THR A 771 -6.40 -11.40 -20.04
N HIS A 772 -7.62 -10.99 -19.68
CA HIS A 772 -8.79 -11.87 -19.73
C HIS A 772 -9.61 -11.73 -21.03
N HIS A 773 -9.13 -10.91 -21.97
CA HIS A 773 -9.71 -10.74 -23.31
C HIS A 773 -11.21 -10.42 -23.31
N MET A 774 -11.70 -9.71 -22.28
CA MET A 774 -13.11 -9.31 -22.22
C MET A 774 -13.37 -8.13 -23.18
N PRO A 775 -14.53 -8.09 -23.85
CA PRO A 775 -14.88 -6.98 -24.73
C PRO A 775 -15.08 -5.69 -23.92
N HIS A 776 -14.72 -4.54 -24.51
CA HIS A 776 -14.82 -3.22 -23.86
C HIS A 776 -16.16 -2.94 -23.19
N SER A 777 -17.28 -3.33 -23.80
CA SER A 777 -18.62 -3.14 -23.24
C SER A 777 -18.80 -3.86 -21.91
N LYS A 778 -18.29 -5.08 -21.80
CA LYS A 778 -18.33 -5.91 -20.58
C LYS A 778 -17.38 -5.37 -19.50
N VAL A 779 -16.18 -4.94 -19.90
CA VAL A 779 -15.24 -4.31 -18.96
C VAL A 779 -15.85 -3.05 -18.38
N MET A 780 -16.41 -2.17 -19.22
CA MET A 780 -17.05 -0.95 -18.73
C MET A 780 -18.30 -1.22 -17.89
N SER A 781 -19.08 -2.29 -18.13
CA SER A 781 -20.19 -2.62 -17.22
C SER A 781 -19.70 -3.01 -15.84
N ILE A 782 -18.56 -3.71 -15.72
CA ILE A 782 -17.96 -4.04 -14.43
C ILE A 782 -17.45 -2.76 -13.75
N ILE A 783 -16.72 -1.90 -14.46
CA ILE A 783 -16.21 -0.63 -13.92
C ILE A 783 -17.34 0.26 -13.40
N LYS A 784 -18.43 0.40 -14.17
CA LYS A 784 -19.60 1.18 -13.76
C LYS A 784 -20.25 0.59 -12.51
N ARG A 785 -20.40 -0.74 -12.44
CA ARG A 785 -20.95 -1.41 -11.26
C ARG A 785 -20.10 -1.16 -10.01
N LEU A 786 -18.78 -1.27 -10.12
CA LEU A 786 -17.87 -1.02 -8.99
C LEU A 786 -17.98 0.42 -8.46
N ASP A 787 -18.07 1.41 -9.35
CA ASP A 787 -18.21 2.81 -8.97
C ASP A 787 -19.65 3.12 -8.47
N GLU A 788 -20.66 2.50 -9.05
CA GLU A 788 -22.05 2.57 -8.58
C GLU A 788 -22.20 1.99 -7.17
N ASP A 789 -21.62 0.81 -6.91
CA ASP A 789 -21.54 0.21 -5.58
C ASP A 789 -20.80 1.16 -4.62
N SER A 790 -19.68 1.75 -5.06
CA SER A 790 -18.93 2.73 -4.25
C SER A 790 -19.77 3.98 -3.95
N ARG A 791 -20.65 4.41 -4.85
CA ARG A 791 -21.57 5.52 -4.58
C ARG A 791 -22.68 5.14 -3.60
N ILE A 792 -23.20 3.92 -3.68
CA ILE A 792 -24.28 3.41 -2.82
C ILE A 792 -23.78 3.12 -1.40
N TYR A 793 -22.59 2.55 -1.28
CA TYR A 793 -22.04 2.02 -0.02
C TYR A 793 -20.93 2.85 0.61
N ARG A 794 -20.75 4.10 0.15
CA ARG A 794 -19.95 5.08 0.89
C ARG A 794 -20.58 5.38 2.26
N PHE A 795 -19.76 5.61 3.25
CA PHE A 795 -20.21 5.96 4.60
C PHE A 795 -20.50 7.46 4.70
N GLU A 796 -21.71 7.84 5.13
CA GLU A 796 -22.17 9.24 5.15
C GLU A 796 -22.39 9.84 6.54
#